data_AF-A0A2K3QNK9-F1
#
_entry.id   AF-A0A2K3QNK9-F1
#
_cell.length_a   1.000
_cell.length_b   1.000
_cell.length_c   1.000
_cell.angle_alpha   90.00
_cell.angle_beta   90.00
_cell.angle_gamma   90.00
#
_symmetry.space_group_name_H-M   'P 1'
#
loop_
_entity.id
_entity.type
_entity.pdbx_description
1 polymer ?
#
loop_
_entity_poly.entity_id
_entity_poly.type
_entity_poly.pdbx_seq_one_letter_code
_entity_poly.pdbx_strand_id
1 'polypeptide(L)'
;MSPTLFSCALCGWVIGDSNEPGSWANQFRGIYSSPGGIVLTGVGNYDDPRGGTGVGRQPAFNDQYGFIFHDACWSLLKRTYGSNPIPVERLFRVCSSLPIPAEGTNLGWGHDYGRLLIMDNEARFPWESPATNESADVALFATNNPYIVGDIQRLLSEEPQTPPGTTPVCSATTTRDCFSRLPLELCIAIAGKLPTADTMNARLVSRAFWPVFDSQHFWASKFRDNGGRSWLFEAHDGQLLSDWRSLYHVTKPSRLSPALQNRARVWNLAMGIHPMLDLRRETSSTVFSPMPKSENVVWSDAAAAIAKPSRLTTCDWFEEGCLALHKEGTGIPDRLFQLTVSFVYVGNVQYISGLRVIASSGKHAQLGYESGTFEHIRALSDFQGFNLAVGPRGLRAIQVYRGHEQSRWYGTPDDCPKTIRLAAVGPVAGLEAAFDECKLVSLAVSEQSPPSIVGLKERSPSLRRSGYWFPDVPGPKLNLNEDAFPQRDYHMSGYHPLFWTLFGGSAGARLRNLQTISVTVAGYVQGIKFQYSQDGLPEQSCAFGRHRYDRTPGYSKVINFSIDGPGGEVIDALEVCLEYSDSSTVYEFARHGALYCFKVFTNRGRSCLFCHGEPRPSLVTKRLMGAPGTTITGIYGSQDAASGCGITALGVISEKIYVA
;
A
#
# COMPACT_ATOMS: atom_id res chain seq x y z
N MET A 1 33.81 4.87 14.43
CA MET A 1 32.42 5.17 14.02
C MET A 1 32.30 4.80 12.56
N SER A 2 31.31 3.99 12.19
CA SER A 2 31.09 3.58 10.79
C SER A 2 30.78 4.81 9.92
N PRO A 3 31.22 4.85 8.65
CA PRO A 3 30.88 5.95 7.75
C PRO A 3 29.35 6.05 7.60
N THR A 4 28.81 7.27 7.56
CA THR A 4 27.38 7.48 7.33
C THR A 4 27.08 7.15 5.86
N LEU A 5 26.46 6.00 5.64
CA LEU A 5 26.06 5.55 4.30
C LEU A 5 24.78 6.30 3.89
N PHE A 6 24.77 6.79 2.65
CA PHE A 6 23.58 7.40 2.05
C PHE A 6 23.16 6.58 0.85
N SER A 7 21.86 6.49 0.60
CA SER A 7 21.34 5.83 -0.61
C SER A 7 20.87 6.85 -1.62
N CYS A 8 21.10 6.55 -2.90
CA CYS A 8 20.51 7.29 -4.01
C CYS A 8 18.98 7.22 -3.94
N ALA A 9 18.33 8.37 -3.90
CA ALA A 9 16.88 8.46 -3.81
C ALA A 9 16.16 7.78 -4.98
N LEU A 10 16.79 7.64 -6.16
CA LEU A 10 16.19 6.97 -7.32
C LEU A 10 16.44 5.44 -7.34
N CYS A 11 17.68 4.99 -7.22
CA CYS A 11 18.03 3.58 -7.45
C CYS A 11 18.17 2.74 -6.17
N GLY A 12 18.18 3.39 -5.00
CA GLY A 12 18.34 2.75 -3.69
C GLY A 12 19.76 2.24 -3.40
N TRP A 13 20.68 2.29 -4.38
CA TRP A 13 22.06 1.89 -4.18
C TRP A 13 22.83 2.94 -3.37
N VAL A 14 23.80 2.47 -2.59
CA VAL A 14 24.61 3.30 -1.71
C VAL A 14 25.51 4.27 -2.51
N ILE A 15 25.71 5.47 -1.98
CA ILE A 15 26.67 6.47 -2.48
C ILE A 15 27.98 6.30 -1.69
N GLY A 16 29.11 6.22 -2.40
CA GLY A 16 30.42 5.98 -1.77
C GLY A 16 30.79 4.51 -1.59
N ASP A 17 30.09 3.60 -2.28
CA ASP A 17 30.26 2.13 -2.17
C ASP A 17 31.51 1.59 -2.89
N SER A 18 32.33 2.47 -3.48
CA SER A 18 33.50 2.07 -4.25
C SER A 18 34.78 2.72 -3.71
N ASN A 19 35.78 1.88 -3.44
CA ASN A 19 37.13 2.35 -3.13
C ASN A 19 37.89 2.84 -4.38
N GLU A 20 37.38 2.59 -5.58
CA GLU A 20 37.98 3.07 -6.83
C GLU A 20 37.71 4.58 -7.03
N PRO A 21 38.78 5.41 -7.13
CA PRO A 21 38.64 6.83 -7.43
C PRO A 21 37.96 7.04 -8.79
N GLY A 22 36.93 7.89 -8.84
CA GLY A 22 36.19 8.18 -10.07
C GLY A 22 35.10 7.16 -10.42
N SER A 23 34.81 6.19 -9.55
CA SER A 23 33.65 5.32 -9.71
C SER A 23 32.36 6.12 -9.76
N TRP A 24 31.44 5.71 -10.63
CA TRP A 24 30.11 6.33 -10.78
C TRP A 24 29.30 6.29 -9.48
N ALA A 25 29.55 5.28 -8.62
CA ALA A 25 28.89 5.12 -7.33
C ALA A 25 29.30 6.20 -6.31
N ASN A 26 30.42 6.90 -6.56
CA ASN A 26 30.89 8.01 -5.73
C ASN A 26 30.44 9.37 -6.27
N GLN A 27 29.97 9.43 -7.53
CA GLN A 27 29.51 10.68 -8.16
C GLN A 27 28.02 10.92 -7.91
N PHE A 28 27.68 12.08 -7.37
CA PHE A 28 26.30 12.40 -7.00
C PHE A 28 25.91 13.86 -7.28
N ARG A 29 24.60 14.10 -7.29
CA ARG A 29 23.98 15.43 -7.23
C ARG A 29 23.00 15.46 -6.07
N GLY A 30 22.90 16.61 -5.41
CA GLY A 30 21.90 16.88 -4.39
C GLY A 30 20.81 17.81 -4.92
N ILE A 31 19.59 17.60 -4.45
CA ILE A 31 18.53 18.61 -4.46
C ILE A 31 18.32 19.05 -3.01
N TYR A 32 18.36 20.35 -2.73
CA TYR A 32 18.18 20.85 -1.37
C TYR A 32 17.32 22.11 -1.32
N SER A 33 16.67 22.30 -0.17
CA SER A 33 15.99 23.55 0.16
C SER A 33 17.01 24.61 0.56
N SER A 34 16.84 25.82 0.02
CA SER A 34 17.61 27.01 0.39
C SER A 34 16.68 28.22 0.55
N PRO A 35 17.12 29.31 1.21
CA PRO A 35 16.33 30.54 1.29
C PRO A 35 15.91 31.11 -0.08
N GLY A 36 16.68 30.82 -1.14
CA GLY A 36 16.38 31.23 -2.52
C GLY A 36 15.49 30.26 -3.30
N GLY A 37 14.97 29.21 -2.66
CA GLY A 37 14.19 28.14 -3.30
C GLY A 37 14.93 26.81 -3.36
N ILE A 38 14.40 25.87 -4.15
CA ILE A 38 15.00 24.54 -4.33
C ILE A 38 16.12 24.59 -5.35
N VAL A 39 17.31 24.09 -4.99
CA VAL A 39 18.52 24.14 -5.83
C VAL A 39 19.01 22.72 -6.14
N LEU A 40 19.47 22.53 -7.38
CA LEU A 40 20.20 21.35 -7.84
C LEU A 40 21.71 21.64 -7.83
N THR A 41 22.51 20.73 -7.28
CA THR A 41 23.97 20.90 -7.23
C THR A 41 24.65 20.56 -8.56
N GLY A 42 25.92 20.97 -8.67
CA GLY A 42 26.87 20.33 -9.60
C GLY A 42 27.13 18.87 -9.24
N VAL A 43 28.00 18.20 -10.01
CA VAL A 43 28.44 16.84 -9.68
C VAL A 43 29.46 16.91 -8.55
N GLY A 44 29.11 16.33 -7.40
CA GLY A 44 30.03 16.08 -6.31
C GLY A 44 30.66 14.69 -6.42
N ASN A 45 31.81 14.51 -5.76
CA ASN A 45 32.41 13.21 -5.51
C ASN A 45 32.40 12.95 -4.00
N TYR A 46 32.07 11.72 -3.60
CA TYR A 46 32.00 11.36 -2.19
C TYR A 46 33.42 11.12 -1.65
N ASP A 47 34.02 12.15 -1.06
CA ASP A 47 35.40 12.13 -0.53
C ASP A 47 35.48 12.26 1.02
N ASP A 48 34.41 12.69 1.75
CA ASP A 48 34.32 12.65 3.23
C ASP A 48 32.84 12.69 3.71
N PRO A 49 32.40 11.82 4.66
CA PRO A 49 31.06 11.81 5.27
C PRO A 49 30.64 13.07 6.07
N ARG A 50 31.52 14.06 6.27
CA ARG A 50 31.28 15.21 7.19
C ARG A 50 30.91 16.54 6.51
N GLY A 51 30.65 16.56 5.21
CA GLY A 51 30.36 17.77 4.44
C GLY A 51 28.93 18.30 4.50
N GLY A 52 28.67 19.26 5.40
CA GLY A 52 27.92 20.51 5.15
C GLY A 52 26.44 20.55 4.75
N THR A 53 25.70 19.44 4.58
CA THR A 53 24.25 19.49 4.27
C THR A 53 23.51 18.30 4.87
N GLY A 54 22.34 18.53 5.48
CA GLY A 54 21.51 17.46 6.02
C GLY A 54 20.87 16.64 4.90
N VAL A 55 21.20 15.36 4.81
CA VAL A 55 20.63 14.44 3.81
C VAL A 55 20.00 13.24 4.48
N GLY A 56 18.81 12.84 4.01
CA GLY A 56 18.11 11.65 4.49
C GLY A 56 17.73 11.78 5.97
N ARG A 57 18.43 11.08 6.86
CA ARG A 57 18.18 11.10 8.31
C ARG A 57 18.96 12.14 9.09
N GLN A 58 19.93 12.77 8.44
CA GLN A 58 20.74 13.77 9.11
C GLN A 58 19.92 15.03 9.35
N PRO A 59 20.08 15.69 10.52
CA PRO A 59 19.51 17.00 10.77
C PRO A 59 19.87 17.99 9.67
N ALA A 60 18.99 18.94 9.38
CA ALA A 60 19.30 20.02 8.48
C ALA A 60 20.56 20.75 8.97
N PHE A 61 21.50 21.00 8.05
CA PHE A 61 22.70 21.78 8.35
C PHE A 61 22.49 23.18 7.78
N ASN A 62 22.57 24.21 8.62
CA ASN A 62 22.23 25.60 8.25
C ASN A 62 20.87 25.74 7.56
N ASP A 63 19.83 25.07 8.09
CA ASP A 63 18.46 25.01 7.52
C ASP A 63 18.37 24.41 6.10
N GLN A 64 19.42 23.73 5.65
CA GLN A 64 19.44 23.02 4.37
C GLN A 64 19.23 21.53 4.58
N TYR A 65 18.17 21.01 3.96
CA TYR A 65 17.83 19.61 3.89
C TYR A 65 17.64 19.20 2.43
N GLY A 66 18.09 17.99 2.09
CA GLY A 66 18.07 17.53 0.70
C GLY A 66 18.06 16.03 0.48
N PHE A 67 17.95 15.67 -0.79
CA PHE A 67 18.01 14.30 -1.30
C PHE A 67 19.13 14.18 -2.33
N ILE A 68 19.77 13.02 -2.38
CA ILE A 68 20.91 12.78 -3.25
C ILE A 68 20.61 11.70 -4.28
N PHE A 69 21.22 11.85 -5.45
CA PHE A 69 21.08 10.97 -6.60
C PHE A 69 22.46 10.71 -7.19
N HIS A 70 22.78 9.48 -7.60
CA HIS A 70 23.98 9.27 -8.42
C HIS A 70 23.87 10.11 -9.70
N ASP A 71 24.99 10.66 -10.19
CA ASP A 71 24.99 11.46 -11.43
C ASP A 71 24.53 10.63 -12.65
N ALA A 72 24.90 9.34 -12.69
CA ALA A 72 24.42 8.40 -13.70
C ALA A 72 22.88 8.20 -13.62
N CYS A 73 22.33 8.10 -12.41
CA CYS A 73 20.89 7.98 -12.19
C CYS A 73 20.14 9.26 -12.58
N TRP A 74 20.71 10.42 -12.25
CA TRP A 74 20.18 11.73 -12.67
C TRP A 74 20.19 11.89 -14.20
N SER A 75 21.26 11.42 -14.86
CA SER A 75 21.38 11.46 -16.31
C SER A 75 20.34 10.58 -17.01
N LEU A 76 20.07 9.38 -16.46
CA LEU A 76 18.97 8.55 -16.92
C LEU A 76 17.61 9.23 -16.73
N LEU A 77 17.35 9.80 -15.55
CA LEU A 77 16.12 10.57 -15.30
C LEU A 77 15.98 11.73 -16.29
N LYS A 78 17.04 12.49 -16.56
CA LYS A 78 17.01 13.56 -17.57
C LYS A 78 16.65 13.02 -18.95
N ARG A 79 17.19 11.85 -19.32
CA ARG A 79 16.88 11.23 -20.61
C ARG A 79 15.41 10.84 -20.73
N THR A 80 14.77 10.39 -19.65
CA THR A 80 13.33 10.12 -19.65
C THR A 80 12.48 11.37 -19.90
N TYR A 81 12.95 12.56 -19.51
CA TYR A 81 12.28 13.85 -19.79
C TYR A 81 12.60 14.43 -21.17
N GLY A 82 13.55 13.85 -21.91
CA GLY A 82 13.95 14.33 -23.23
C GLY A 82 14.45 15.78 -23.20
N SER A 83 13.80 16.66 -23.98
CA SER A 83 14.11 18.09 -24.04
C SER A 83 13.49 18.90 -22.90
N ASN A 84 12.55 18.33 -22.15
CA ASN A 84 11.90 19.02 -21.05
C ASN A 84 12.83 19.05 -19.82
N PRO A 85 12.85 20.14 -19.04
CA PRO A 85 13.57 20.16 -17.78
C PRO A 85 12.86 19.24 -16.77
N ILE A 86 13.65 18.58 -15.92
CA ILE A 86 13.12 17.89 -14.73
C ILE A 86 12.52 18.96 -13.80
N PRO A 87 11.28 18.82 -13.32
CA PRO A 87 10.68 19.76 -12.40
C PRO A 87 11.29 19.57 -10.99
N VAL A 88 12.48 20.14 -10.77
CA VAL A 88 13.30 19.92 -9.56
C VAL A 88 12.54 20.26 -8.27
N GLU A 89 11.81 21.38 -8.26
CA GLU A 89 11.00 21.76 -7.08
C GLU A 89 9.93 20.72 -6.77
N ARG A 90 9.25 20.22 -7.81
CA ARG A 90 8.23 19.18 -7.66
C ARG A 90 8.83 17.87 -7.16
N LEU A 91 9.98 17.47 -7.70
CA LEU A 91 10.72 16.28 -7.25
C LEU A 91 11.12 16.39 -5.78
N PHE A 92 11.65 17.54 -5.37
CA PHE A 92 11.99 17.79 -3.97
C PHE A 92 10.77 17.64 -3.06
N ARG A 93 9.66 18.30 -3.38
CA ARG A 93 8.43 18.23 -2.59
C ARG A 93 7.90 16.79 -2.48
N VAL A 94 7.86 16.07 -3.60
CA VAL A 94 7.46 14.65 -3.60
C VAL A 94 8.38 13.84 -2.68
N CYS A 95 9.70 13.96 -2.80
CA CYS A 95 10.63 13.26 -1.92
C CYS A 95 10.40 13.60 -0.43
N SER A 96 10.18 14.87 -0.09
CA SER A 96 9.90 15.32 1.28
C SER A 96 8.59 14.77 1.85
N SER A 97 7.67 14.30 1.00
CA SER A 97 6.42 13.67 1.42
C SER A 97 6.51 12.15 1.64
N LEU A 98 7.68 11.55 1.43
CA LEU A 98 7.90 10.10 1.57
C LEU A 98 8.64 9.78 2.88
N PRO A 99 8.30 8.66 3.55
CA PRO A 99 8.97 8.23 4.75
C PRO A 99 10.39 7.71 4.47
N ILE A 100 11.23 7.68 5.50
CA ILE A 100 12.55 7.01 5.49
C ILE A 100 12.54 5.89 6.57
N PRO A 101 12.27 4.62 6.19
CA PRO A 101 11.94 3.54 7.13
C PRO A 101 13.04 3.23 8.14
N ALA A 102 12.70 3.07 9.44
CA ALA A 102 13.61 2.93 10.60
C ALA A 102 14.86 2.04 10.37
N GLU A 103 14.71 0.94 9.64
CA GLU A 103 15.76 -0.06 9.43
C GLU A 103 16.67 0.21 8.20
N GLY A 104 16.46 1.31 7.46
CA GLY A 104 17.22 1.62 6.24
C GLY A 104 17.52 3.10 5.98
N THR A 105 18.29 3.34 4.92
CA THR A 105 18.70 4.67 4.42
C THR A 105 17.93 5.09 3.16
N ASN A 106 17.06 4.21 2.66
CA ASN A 106 16.34 4.38 1.40
C ASN A 106 15.06 5.20 1.57
N LEU A 107 14.73 5.98 0.55
CA LEU A 107 13.47 6.73 0.50
C LEU A 107 12.29 5.79 0.24
N GLY A 108 11.21 5.94 1.00
CA GLY A 108 10.04 5.08 0.91
C GLY A 108 9.19 5.35 -0.34
N TRP A 109 9.66 5.02 -1.54
CA TRP A 109 8.86 5.14 -2.77
C TRP A 109 7.67 4.18 -2.83
N GLY A 110 7.60 3.17 -1.96
CA GLY A 110 6.55 2.14 -2.00
C GLY A 110 6.81 1.06 -3.05
N HIS A 111 8.09 0.84 -3.40
CA HIS A 111 8.58 -0.25 -4.24
C HIS A 111 9.91 -0.78 -3.69
N ASP A 112 10.38 -1.88 -4.25
CA ASP A 112 11.58 -2.60 -3.84
C ASP A 112 12.87 -2.17 -4.58
N TYR A 113 12.84 -1.00 -5.24
CA TYR A 113 13.93 -0.47 -6.05
C TYR A 113 14.34 -1.41 -7.20
N GLY A 114 13.35 -2.07 -7.79
CA GLY A 114 13.58 -3.03 -8.88
C GLY A 114 14.24 -4.30 -8.36
N ARG A 115 13.67 -4.82 -7.27
CA ARG A 115 14.11 -6.03 -6.53
C ARG A 115 15.45 -5.91 -5.82
N LEU A 116 15.97 -4.70 -5.68
CA LEU A 116 17.17 -4.47 -4.85
C LEU A 116 16.88 -4.82 -3.38
N LEU A 117 15.64 -4.58 -2.94
CA LEU A 117 15.16 -4.99 -1.62
C LEU A 117 14.25 -6.22 -1.77
N ILE A 118 14.42 -7.20 -0.89
CA ILE A 118 13.52 -8.34 -0.71
C ILE A 118 12.55 -7.97 0.40
N MET A 119 11.26 -7.92 0.10
CA MET A 119 10.21 -7.63 1.09
C MET A 119 9.64 -8.95 1.63
N ASP A 120 9.68 -9.15 2.95
CA ASP A 120 8.95 -10.24 3.60
C ASP A 120 7.51 -9.81 3.90
N ASN A 121 6.58 -10.39 3.13
CA ASN A 121 5.14 -10.14 3.26
C ASN A 121 4.39 -11.31 3.92
N GLU A 122 5.06 -12.43 4.25
CA GLU A 122 4.35 -13.59 4.84
C GLU A 122 4.04 -13.36 6.32
N ALA A 123 4.99 -12.76 7.04
CA ALA A 123 4.87 -12.55 8.49
C ALA A 123 4.11 -11.25 8.87
N ARG A 124 3.78 -10.40 7.89
CA ARG A 124 3.26 -9.04 8.12
C ARG A 124 1.94 -8.82 7.38
N PHE A 125 1.11 -7.95 7.94
CA PHE A 125 -0.09 -7.45 7.27
C PHE A 125 0.29 -6.36 6.25
N PRO A 126 -0.56 -6.14 5.22
CA PRO A 126 -0.26 -5.17 4.16
C PRO A 126 -0.07 -3.71 4.61
N TRP A 127 -0.48 -3.37 5.84
CA TRP A 127 -0.31 -2.03 6.41
C TRP A 127 0.89 -1.89 7.35
N GLU A 128 1.55 -2.99 7.70
CA GLU A 128 2.79 -2.97 8.47
C GLU A 128 3.95 -2.72 7.50
N SER A 129 4.97 -1.98 7.95
CA SER A 129 6.21 -1.83 7.17
C SER A 129 6.78 -3.21 6.87
N PRO A 130 7.20 -3.53 5.64
CA PRO A 130 7.82 -4.82 5.34
C PRO A 130 9.20 -4.91 5.99
N ALA A 131 9.64 -6.11 6.39
CA ALA A 131 11.06 -6.33 6.62
C ALA A 131 11.77 -6.31 5.27
N THR A 132 12.87 -5.57 5.16
CA THR A 132 13.64 -5.47 3.91
C THR A 132 15.04 -6.02 4.09
N ASN A 133 15.42 -6.97 3.24
CA ASN A 133 16.81 -7.42 3.10
C ASN A 133 17.33 -7.03 1.72
N GLU A 134 18.64 -6.82 1.57
CA GLU A 134 19.22 -6.61 0.24
C GLU A 134 19.22 -7.92 -0.57
N SER A 135 18.88 -7.82 -1.85
CA SER A 135 18.97 -8.95 -2.77
C SER A 135 20.41 -9.14 -3.24
N ALA A 136 21.03 -10.26 -2.86
CA ALA A 136 22.37 -10.62 -3.32
C ALA A 136 22.46 -10.67 -4.86
N ASP A 137 21.46 -11.26 -5.53
CA ASP A 137 21.44 -11.38 -7.00
C ASP A 137 21.40 -10.02 -7.70
N VAL A 138 20.59 -9.09 -7.20
CA VAL A 138 20.48 -7.74 -7.78
C VAL A 138 21.68 -6.89 -7.44
N ALA A 139 22.21 -7.03 -6.22
CA ALA A 139 23.42 -6.34 -5.79
C ALA A 139 24.62 -6.64 -6.71
N LEU A 140 24.74 -7.87 -7.22
CA LEU A 140 25.83 -8.26 -8.14
C LEU A 140 25.91 -7.39 -9.40
N PHE A 141 24.78 -6.98 -9.97
CA PHE A 141 24.76 -6.13 -11.15
C PHE A 141 24.50 -4.66 -10.84
N ALA A 142 23.94 -4.32 -9.67
CA ALA A 142 23.66 -2.94 -9.25
C ALA A 142 24.92 -2.07 -9.13
N THR A 143 26.09 -2.68 -8.94
CA THR A 143 27.43 -2.04 -8.90
C THR A 143 27.88 -1.48 -10.26
N ASN A 144 27.29 -1.93 -11.37
CA ASN A 144 27.70 -1.53 -12.71
C ASN A 144 27.08 -0.17 -13.09
N ASN A 145 27.81 0.69 -13.81
CA ASN A 145 27.29 2.00 -14.21
C ASN A 145 26.03 1.85 -15.09
N PRO A 146 24.86 2.38 -14.66
CA PRO A 146 23.62 2.20 -15.41
C PRO A 146 23.49 3.16 -16.60
N TYR A 147 24.31 4.22 -16.69
CA TYR A 147 24.24 5.20 -17.77
C TYR A 147 25.30 4.94 -18.84
N ILE A 148 26.57 4.82 -18.44
CA ILE A 148 27.70 4.58 -19.34
C ILE A 148 27.88 3.07 -19.51
N VAL A 149 27.32 2.52 -20.60
CA VAL A 149 27.35 1.08 -20.90
C VAL A 149 28.05 0.84 -22.24
N GLY A 150 29.19 0.15 -22.22
CA GLY A 150 30.00 -0.10 -23.42
C GLY A 150 29.39 -1.06 -24.45
N ASP A 151 28.46 -1.93 -24.04
CA ASP A 151 27.87 -2.95 -24.90
C ASP A 151 26.86 -2.43 -25.94
N ILE A 152 26.40 -1.19 -25.83
CA ILE A 152 25.24 -0.69 -26.59
C ILE A 152 25.51 -0.67 -28.10
N GLN A 153 26.65 -0.12 -28.53
CA GLN A 153 26.97 -0.02 -29.97
C GLN A 153 27.10 -1.40 -30.63
N ARG A 154 27.66 -2.37 -29.90
CA ARG A 154 27.74 -3.76 -30.36
C ARG A 154 26.34 -4.34 -30.56
N LEU A 155 25.44 -4.18 -29.58
CA LEU A 155 24.06 -4.67 -29.68
C LEU A 155 23.27 -4.05 -30.83
N LEU A 156 23.46 -2.77 -31.11
CA LEU A 156 22.78 -2.08 -32.21
C LEU A 156 23.34 -2.48 -33.59
N SER A 157 24.56 -3.00 -33.64
CA SER A 157 25.25 -3.41 -34.86
C SER A 157 25.20 -4.93 -35.12
N GLU A 158 24.61 -5.73 -34.20
CA GLU A 158 24.49 -7.18 -34.37
C GLU A 158 23.61 -7.52 -35.58
N GLU A 159 24.11 -8.41 -36.45
CA GLU A 159 23.37 -8.85 -37.62
C GLU A 159 22.08 -9.60 -37.21
N PRO A 160 20.95 -9.38 -37.93
CA PRO A 160 19.70 -10.06 -37.65
C PRO A 160 19.86 -11.57 -37.71
N GLN A 161 19.73 -12.26 -36.57
CA GLN A 161 19.58 -13.71 -36.59
C GLN A 161 18.14 -14.03 -36.98
N THR A 162 17.95 -14.78 -38.07
CA THR A 162 16.63 -15.31 -38.47
C THR A 162 15.99 -16.06 -37.29
N PRO A 163 14.90 -15.55 -36.69
CA PRO A 163 14.19 -16.27 -35.65
C PRO A 163 13.55 -17.54 -36.24
N PRO A 164 13.29 -18.58 -35.43
CA PRO A 164 12.60 -19.77 -35.90
C PRO A 164 11.28 -19.39 -36.59
N GLY A 165 11.13 -19.84 -37.84
CA GLY A 165 9.95 -19.60 -38.65
C GLY A 165 8.68 -20.06 -37.93
N THR A 166 7.59 -19.31 -38.08
CA THR A 166 6.33 -19.66 -37.43
C THR A 166 5.68 -20.80 -38.22
N THR A 167 5.58 -22.00 -37.63
CA THR A 167 4.64 -23.01 -38.11
C THR A 167 3.23 -22.55 -37.76
N PRO A 168 2.31 -22.43 -38.73
CA PRO A 168 0.94 -22.05 -38.43
C PRO A 168 0.24 -23.23 -37.72
N VAL A 169 0.14 -23.17 -36.40
CA VAL A 169 -0.70 -24.10 -35.64
C VAL A 169 -2.14 -23.60 -35.77
N CYS A 170 -2.88 -24.25 -36.67
CA CYS A 170 -4.31 -24.04 -36.84
C CYS A 170 -5.08 -24.84 -35.79
N SER A 171 -5.68 -24.15 -34.82
CA SER A 171 -6.85 -24.66 -34.09
C SER A 171 -8.00 -23.71 -34.36
N ALA A 172 -9.01 -24.21 -35.07
CA ALA A 172 -10.21 -23.45 -35.41
C ALA A 172 -11.14 -23.38 -34.19
N THR A 173 -11.41 -22.19 -33.70
CA THR A 173 -12.63 -21.91 -32.94
C THR A 173 -13.40 -20.81 -33.65
N THR A 174 -14.58 -21.18 -34.14
CA THR A 174 -15.61 -20.31 -34.69
C THR A 174 -16.24 -19.49 -33.57
N THR A 175 -15.52 -18.49 -33.07
CA THR A 175 -16.11 -17.39 -32.30
C THR A 175 -16.13 -16.14 -33.17
N ARG A 176 -17.16 -15.30 -33.02
CA ARG A 176 -17.25 -13.98 -33.67
C ARG A 176 -16.10 -13.10 -33.18
N ASP A 177 -14.94 -13.21 -33.81
CA ASP A 177 -13.75 -12.39 -33.53
C ASP A 177 -14.06 -10.94 -33.90
N CYS A 178 -14.32 -10.10 -32.91
CA CYS A 178 -14.63 -8.69 -33.13
C CYS A 178 -13.44 -7.90 -33.70
N PHE A 179 -12.20 -8.36 -33.48
CA PHE A 179 -10.99 -7.72 -34.00
C PHE A 179 -10.79 -7.95 -35.49
N SER A 180 -11.38 -9.00 -36.06
CA SER A 180 -11.37 -9.23 -37.52
C SER A 180 -12.05 -8.12 -38.33
N ARG A 181 -12.84 -7.26 -37.67
CA ARG A 181 -13.50 -6.09 -38.27
C ARG A 181 -12.61 -4.84 -38.25
N LEU A 182 -11.47 -4.87 -37.57
CA LEU A 182 -10.54 -3.74 -37.50
C LEU A 182 -9.50 -3.84 -38.63
N PRO A 183 -9.08 -2.70 -39.21
CA PRO A 183 -7.90 -2.66 -40.07
C PRO A 183 -6.65 -3.15 -39.32
N LEU A 184 -5.70 -3.73 -40.07
CA LEU A 184 -4.47 -4.29 -39.51
C LEU A 184 -3.66 -3.23 -38.73
N GLU A 185 -3.68 -1.98 -39.18
CA GLU A 185 -3.00 -0.86 -38.53
C GLU A 185 -3.53 -0.63 -37.11
N LEU A 186 -4.84 -0.78 -36.91
CA LEU A 186 -5.44 -0.68 -35.57
C LEU A 186 -5.06 -1.89 -34.72
N CYS A 187 -5.02 -3.10 -35.29
CA CYS A 187 -4.55 -4.29 -34.56
C CYS A 187 -3.08 -4.14 -34.12
N ILE A 188 -2.21 -3.62 -35.00
CA ILE A 188 -0.80 -3.33 -34.68
C ILE A 188 -0.71 -2.23 -33.62
N ALA A 189 -1.51 -1.17 -33.72
CA ALA A 189 -1.53 -0.09 -32.73
C ALA A 189 -1.98 -0.57 -31.34
N ILE A 190 -3.05 -1.39 -31.29
CA ILE A 190 -3.52 -2.04 -30.06
C ILE A 190 -2.41 -2.92 -29.47
N ALA A 191 -1.82 -3.81 -30.28
CA ALA A 191 -0.73 -4.67 -29.85
C ALA A 191 0.50 -3.87 -29.37
N GLY A 192 0.78 -2.73 -30.00
CA GLY A 192 1.85 -1.83 -29.62
C GLY A 192 1.71 -1.33 -28.17
N LYS A 193 0.47 -1.12 -27.71
CA LYS A 193 0.12 -0.67 -26.36
C LYS A 193 0.03 -1.78 -25.31
N LEU A 194 -0.02 -3.04 -25.73
CA LEU A 194 -0.10 -4.19 -24.81
C LEU A 194 1.30 -4.70 -24.40
N PRO A 195 1.42 -5.34 -23.23
CA PRO A 195 2.57 -6.19 -22.92
C PRO A 195 2.81 -7.22 -24.02
N THR A 196 4.07 -7.55 -24.28
CA THR A 196 4.41 -8.52 -25.35
C THR A 196 3.78 -9.89 -25.09
N ALA A 197 3.72 -10.34 -23.83
CA ALA A 197 3.08 -11.61 -23.47
C ALA A 197 1.59 -11.62 -23.86
N ASP A 198 0.85 -10.57 -23.54
CA ASP A 198 -0.57 -10.45 -23.88
C ASP A 198 -0.80 -10.38 -25.38
N THR A 199 0.09 -9.72 -26.12
CA THR A 199 0.04 -9.73 -27.58
C THR A 199 0.26 -11.14 -28.14
N MET A 200 1.21 -11.89 -27.59
CA MET A 200 1.45 -13.28 -28.02
C MET A 200 0.26 -14.17 -27.67
N ASN A 201 -0.38 -13.97 -26.52
CA ASN A 201 -1.62 -14.65 -26.15
C ASN A 201 -2.79 -14.26 -27.07
N ALA A 202 -2.91 -12.98 -27.43
CA ALA A 202 -3.94 -12.51 -28.36
C ALA A 202 -3.86 -13.22 -29.71
N ARG A 203 -2.65 -13.54 -30.20
CA ARG A 203 -2.44 -14.33 -31.43
C ARG A 203 -2.98 -15.76 -31.32
N LEU A 204 -3.00 -16.34 -30.13
CA LEU A 204 -3.53 -17.69 -29.90
C LEU A 204 -5.07 -17.70 -29.95
N VAL A 205 -5.72 -16.57 -29.69
CA VAL A 205 -7.19 -16.47 -29.59
C VAL A 205 -7.85 -15.70 -30.74
N SER A 206 -7.12 -14.85 -31.46
CA SER A 206 -7.63 -14.03 -32.56
C SER A 206 -6.66 -14.01 -33.76
N ARG A 207 -7.20 -14.33 -34.94
CA ARG A 207 -6.42 -14.31 -36.19
C ARG A 207 -6.07 -12.91 -36.65
N ALA A 208 -6.84 -11.89 -36.25
CA ALA A 208 -6.56 -10.49 -36.58
C ALA A 208 -5.18 -10.03 -36.06
N PHE A 209 -4.68 -10.66 -34.99
CA PHE A 209 -3.37 -10.35 -34.41
C PHE A 209 -2.22 -11.15 -35.01
N TRP A 210 -2.44 -12.14 -35.88
CA TRP A 210 -1.36 -12.95 -36.43
C TRP A 210 -0.25 -12.14 -37.12
N PRO A 211 -0.56 -11.16 -38.01
CA PRO A 211 0.47 -10.41 -38.73
C PRO A 211 1.30 -9.47 -37.83
N VAL A 212 0.87 -9.24 -36.58
CA VAL A 212 1.58 -8.38 -35.62
C VAL A 212 2.99 -8.92 -35.33
N PHE A 213 3.19 -10.24 -35.37
CA PHE A 213 4.49 -10.84 -35.06
C PHE A 213 5.58 -10.49 -36.07
N ASP A 214 5.23 -10.28 -37.34
CA ASP A 214 6.18 -9.91 -38.39
C ASP A 214 6.25 -8.39 -38.58
N SER A 215 5.45 -7.62 -37.83
CA SER A 215 5.40 -6.16 -37.91
C SER A 215 6.61 -5.51 -37.22
N GLN A 216 7.46 -4.86 -38.00
CA GLN A 216 8.54 -4.02 -37.47
C GLN A 216 8.02 -2.85 -36.64
N HIS A 217 6.84 -2.32 -36.96
CA HIS A 217 6.22 -1.26 -36.16
C HIS A 217 5.86 -1.73 -34.75
N PHE A 218 5.34 -2.95 -34.61
CA PHE A 218 5.06 -3.55 -33.30
C PHE A 218 6.33 -3.73 -32.48
N TRP A 219 7.40 -4.29 -33.08
CA TRP A 219 8.64 -4.50 -32.35
C TRP A 219 9.34 -3.20 -31.99
N ALA A 220 9.35 -2.22 -32.90
CA ALA A 220 9.85 -0.87 -32.63
C ALA A 220 9.11 -0.22 -31.45
N SER A 221 7.80 -0.45 -31.33
CA SER A 221 7.01 0.10 -30.22
C SER A 221 7.48 -0.39 -28.84
N LYS A 222 8.20 -1.51 -28.74
CA LYS A 222 8.71 -2.02 -27.46
C LYS A 222 9.93 -1.26 -26.96
N PHE A 223 10.60 -0.52 -27.83
CA PHE A 223 11.75 0.32 -27.50
C PHE A 223 11.41 1.82 -27.43
N ARG A 224 10.15 2.19 -27.69
CA ARG A 224 9.65 3.57 -27.61
C ARG A 224 8.80 3.77 -26.37
N ASP A 225 8.69 5.02 -25.93
CA ASP A 225 7.78 5.45 -24.86
C ASP A 225 7.90 4.54 -23.61
N ASN A 226 6.77 4.15 -23.02
CA ASN A 226 6.69 3.21 -21.89
C ASN A 226 6.85 1.73 -22.31
N GLY A 227 7.50 1.46 -23.44
CA GLY A 227 7.77 0.10 -23.90
C GLY A 227 8.79 -0.62 -23.01
N GLY A 228 8.67 -1.94 -22.87
CA GLY A 228 9.52 -2.71 -21.94
C GLY A 228 11.04 -2.68 -22.23
N ARG A 229 11.47 -2.06 -23.33
CA ARG A 229 12.87 -1.88 -23.78
C ARG A 229 13.26 -0.42 -24.03
N SER A 230 12.44 0.53 -23.60
CA SER A 230 12.71 1.96 -23.73
C SER A 230 14.02 2.42 -23.09
N TRP A 231 14.58 1.60 -22.19
CA TRP A 231 15.90 1.82 -21.60
C TRP A 231 17.05 1.82 -22.63
N LEU A 232 16.84 1.25 -23.82
CA LEU A 232 17.77 1.31 -24.95
C LEU A 232 17.37 2.47 -25.88
N PHE A 233 17.44 3.70 -25.36
CA PHE A 233 17.00 4.89 -26.09
C PHE A 233 17.88 5.22 -27.30
N GLU A 234 19.13 4.76 -27.34
CA GLU A 234 20.07 4.95 -28.46
C GLU A 234 19.57 4.28 -29.76
N ALA A 235 18.70 3.28 -29.64
CA ALA A 235 18.04 2.65 -30.78
C ALA A 235 17.23 3.65 -31.65
N HIS A 236 17.02 4.87 -31.16
CA HIS A 236 16.23 5.92 -31.83
C HIS A 236 17.07 7.12 -32.27
N ASP A 237 18.34 7.21 -31.89
CA ASP A 237 19.19 8.40 -32.11
C ASP A 237 19.79 8.46 -33.53
N GLY A 238 19.11 7.89 -34.53
CA GLY A 238 19.40 8.14 -35.95
C GLY A 238 20.07 7.01 -36.73
N GLN A 239 20.27 5.82 -36.17
CA GLN A 239 20.65 4.63 -36.94
C GLN A 239 19.40 3.96 -37.54
N LEU A 240 19.41 3.71 -38.86
CA LEU A 240 18.44 2.82 -39.50
C LEU A 240 18.68 1.40 -38.98
N LEU A 241 17.96 1.03 -37.93
CA LEU A 241 17.89 -0.36 -37.49
C LEU A 241 17.18 -1.20 -38.55
N SER A 242 17.83 -2.28 -38.97
CA SER A 242 17.31 -3.16 -40.03
C SER A 242 16.22 -4.11 -39.54
N ASP A 243 16.27 -4.57 -38.28
CA ASP A 243 15.28 -5.50 -37.70
C ASP A 243 15.08 -5.33 -36.18
N TRP A 244 13.96 -4.69 -35.79
CA TRP A 244 13.54 -4.50 -34.40
C TRP A 244 13.20 -5.80 -33.69
N ARG A 245 12.75 -6.83 -34.41
CA ARG A 245 12.42 -8.14 -33.83
C ARG A 245 13.67 -8.86 -33.37
N SER A 246 14.72 -8.81 -34.20
CA SER A 246 16.03 -9.35 -33.85
C SER A 246 16.61 -8.63 -32.64
N LEU A 247 16.53 -7.30 -32.60
CA LEU A 247 16.94 -6.52 -31.43
C LEU A 247 16.17 -6.91 -30.16
N TYR A 248 14.86 -7.15 -30.27
CA TYR A 248 14.05 -7.64 -29.15
C TYR A 248 14.51 -9.02 -28.66
N HIS A 249 14.92 -9.89 -29.57
CA HIS A 249 15.41 -11.22 -29.23
C HIS A 249 16.75 -11.19 -28.49
N VAL A 250 17.73 -10.42 -28.98
CA VAL A 250 19.06 -10.33 -28.35
C VAL A 250 19.02 -9.58 -27.03
N THR A 251 18.06 -8.68 -26.85
CA THR A 251 17.90 -7.96 -25.57
C THR A 251 17.16 -8.78 -24.50
N LYS A 252 16.66 -10.00 -24.72
CA LYS A 252 15.97 -10.82 -23.69
C LYS A 252 16.69 -10.82 -22.32
N PRO A 253 15.97 -10.80 -21.18
CA PRO A 253 16.61 -10.61 -19.86
C PRO A 253 17.77 -11.58 -19.58
N SER A 254 17.65 -12.82 -20.04
CA SER A 254 18.69 -13.86 -19.92
C SER A 254 19.97 -13.62 -20.74
N ARG A 255 19.97 -12.63 -21.64
CA ARG A 255 21.10 -12.28 -22.51
C ARG A 255 21.71 -10.92 -22.16
N LEU A 256 21.14 -10.18 -21.22
CA LEU A 256 21.64 -8.87 -20.85
C LEU A 256 22.91 -8.98 -20.02
N SER A 257 23.92 -8.16 -20.35
CA SER A 257 25.07 -7.98 -19.47
C SER A 257 24.65 -7.31 -18.15
N PRO A 258 25.40 -7.49 -17.05
CA PRO A 258 25.09 -6.87 -15.75
C PRO A 258 24.83 -5.36 -15.84
N ALA A 259 25.63 -4.62 -16.61
CA ALA A 259 25.44 -3.19 -16.82
C ALA A 259 24.08 -2.86 -17.47
N LEU A 260 23.65 -3.65 -18.46
CA LEU A 260 22.35 -3.48 -19.11
C LEU A 260 21.18 -3.89 -18.22
N GLN A 261 21.37 -4.89 -17.36
CA GLN A 261 20.39 -5.25 -16.33
C GLN A 261 20.19 -4.09 -15.35
N ASN A 262 21.27 -3.49 -14.85
CA ASN A 262 21.17 -2.33 -13.95
C ASN A 262 20.56 -1.12 -14.65
N ARG A 263 20.95 -0.86 -15.90
CA ARG A 263 20.35 0.21 -16.71
C ARG A 263 18.85 0.04 -16.88
N ALA A 264 18.39 -1.15 -17.25
CA ALA A 264 16.96 -1.45 -17.38
C ALA A 264 16.22 -1.24 -16.04
N ARG A 265 16.82 -1.68 -14.93
CA ARG A 265 16.29 -1.47 -13.57
C ARG A 265 16.12 0.01 -13.25
N VAL A 266 17.20 0.79 -13.34
CA VAL A 266 17.18 2.23 -12.98
C VAL A 266 16.31 3.04 -13.93
N TRP A 267 16.28 2.70 -15.22
CA TRP A 267 15.38 3.32 -16.18
C TRP A 267 13.91 3.14 -15.81
N ASN A 268 13.50 1.92 -15.42
CA ASN A 268 12.12 1.65 -15.02
C ASN A 268 11.75 2.41 -13.74
N LEU A 269 12.68 2.56 -12.79
CA LEU A 269 12.49 3.40 -11.61
C LEU A 269 12.31 4.88 -11.99
N ALA A 270 13.13 5.39 -12.92
CA ALA A 270 13.04 6.76 -13.43
C ALA A 270 11.70 7.03 -14.14
N MET A 271 11.23 6.09 -14.96
CA MET A 271 9.91 6.19 -15.60
C MET A 271 8.78 6.12 -14.57
N GLY A 272 8.94 5.32 -13.51
CA GLY A 272 7.95 5.17 -12.45
C GLY A 272 7.66 6.45 -11.67
N ILE A 273 8.58 7.42 -11.65
CA ILE A 273 8.36 8.70 -10.95
C ILE A 273 7.61 9.75 -11.78
N HIS A 274 7.54 9.60 -13.11
CA HIS A 274 6.88 10.58 -13.99
C HIS A 274 5.44 10.88 -13.61
N PRO A 275 4.56 9.88 -13.38
CA PRO A 275 3.16 10.17 -13.08
C PRO A 275 2.96 11.04 -11.85
N MET A 276 3.87 10.97 -10.86
CA MET A 276 3.82 11.78 -9.64
C MET A 276 4.28 13.22 -9.88
N LEU A 277 5.29 13.40 -10.74
CA LEU A 277 5.83 14.71 -11.09
C LEU A 277 4.91 15.47 -12.06
N ASP A 278 4.15 14.75 -12.88
CA ASP A 278 3.21 15.32 -13.86
C ASP A 278 1.83 15.65 -13.27
N LEU A 279 1.57 15.27 -12.01
CA LEU A 279 0.34 15.62 -11.30
C LEU A 279 0.11 17.13 -11.29
N ARG A 280 -1.10 17.55 -11.66
CA ARG A 280 -1.48 18.96 -11.72
C ARG A 280 -2.55 19.23 -10.68
N ARG A 281 -2.43 20.39 -10.03
CA ARG A 281 -3.51 20.94 -9.21
C ARG A 281 -4.24 21.99 -10.04
N GLU A 282 -5.55 21.87 -10.14
CA GLU A 282 -6.37 22.84 -10.84
C GLU A 282 -6.49 24.11 -9.98
N THR A 283 -6.10 25.26 -10.53
CA THR A 283 -6.18 26.56 -9.84
C THR A 283 -7.51 27.28 -10.07
N SER A 284 -8.30 26.82 -11.04
CA SER A 284 -9.55 27.45 -11.49
C SER A 284 -10.77 26.56 -11.21
N SER A 285 -11.00 26.21 -9.93
CA SER A 285 -12.18 25.45 -9.52
C SER A 285 -13.24 26.36 -8.88
N THR A 286 -14.52 26.06 -9.10
CA THR A 286 -15.59 26.68 -8.30
C THR A 286 -15.72 25.94 -6.98
N VAL A 287 -15.54 26.63 -5.86
CA VAL A 287 -15.89 26.07 -4.55
C VAL A 287 -17.42 26.19 -4.42
N PHE A 288 -18.12 25.06 -4.32
CA PHE A 288 -19.55 25.08 -3.95
C PHE A 288 -19.68 25.71 -2.56
N SER A 289 -20.79 26.42 -2.30
CA SER A 289 -21.05 27.27 -1.12
C SER A 289 -20.22 26.92 0.13
N PRO A 290 -19.65 27.93 0.83
CA PRO A 290 -18.65 27.70 1.88
C PRO A 290 -19.14 26.66 2.89
N MET A 291 -18.23 25.75 3.25
CA MET A 291 -18.47 24.69 4.23
C MET A 291 -19.29 25.23 5.40
N PRO A 292 -20.42 24.59 5.77
CA PRO A 292 -21.24 25.09 6.85
C PRO A 292 -20.42 25.04 8.15
N LYS A 293 -19.98 26.22 8.63
CA LYS A 293 -19.34 26.42 9.94
C LYS A 293 -20.38 26.43 11.07
N SER A 294 -21.54 25.83 10.85
CA SER A 294 -22.65 25.83 11.80
C SER A 294 -22.37 24.84 12.91
N GLU A 295 -22.75 25.19 14.14
CA GLU A 295 -22.74 24.28 15.30
C GLU A 295 -23.56 23.00 15.07
N ASN A 296 -24.43 22.97 14.05
CA ASN A 296 -25.31 21.84 13.74
C ASN A 296 -24.68 20.78 12.79
N VAL A 297 -23.37 20.83 12.54
CA VAL A 297 -22.71 19.95 11.55
C VAL A 297 -21.71 19.03 12.24
N VAL A 298 -21.92 17.72 12.11
CA VAL A 298 -21.02 16.72 12.63
C VAL A 298 -20.07 16.27 11.51
N TRP A 299 -18.77 16.44 11.75
CA TRP A 299 -17.72 15.95 10.86
C TRP A 299 -17.29 14.54 11.27
N SER A 300 -17.21 13.65 10.29
CA SER A 300 -16.57 12.35 10.44
C SER A 300 -15.39 12.27 9.47
N ASP A 301 -14.21 11.90 9.96
CA ASP A 301 -12.99 11.79 9.16
C ASP A 301 -12.39 10.39 9.19
N ALA A 302 -11.79 9.99 8.08
CA ALA A 302 -11.00 8.78 7.96
C ALA A 302 -9.68 9.12 7.26
N ALA A 303 -8.57 8.73 7.88
CA ALA A 303 -7.23 9.06 7.46
C ALA A 303 -6.34 7.82 7.44
N ALA A 304 -5.31 7.86 6.60
CA ALA A 304 -4.17 6.96 6.68
C ALA A 304 -3.34 7.24 7.94
N ALA A 305 -2.21 6.54 8.12
CA ALA A 305 -1.30 6.81 9.23
C ALA A 305 -0.60 8.16 9.01
N ILE A 306 -1.20 9.23 9.52
CA ILE A 306 -0.62 10.58 9.46
C ILE A 306 0.50 10.67 10.49
N ALA A 307 1.72 10.79 10.02
CA ALA A 307 2.88 10.97 10.88
C ALA A 307 2.82 12.32 11.60
N LYS A 308 3.28 12.33 12.85
CA LYS A 308 3.59 13.56 13.59
C LYS A 308 5.11 13.75 13.49
N PRO A 309 5.62 14.64 12.63
CA PRO A 309 7.05 14.84 12.49
C PRO A 309 7.67 15.22 13.85
N SER A 310 8.86 14.68 14.14
CA SER A 310 9.58 14.98 15.38
C SER A 310 9.94 16.46 15.44
N ARG A 311 9.21 17.25 16.25
CA ARG A 311 9.48 18.68 16.50
C ARG A 311 10.84 18.97 17.16
N LEU A 312 11.59 17.93 17.53
CA LEU A 312 12.87 18.03 18.24
C LEU A 312 14.06 18.23 17.30
N THR A 313 13.89 18.03 15.99
CA THR A 313 14.94 18.24 14.99
C THR A 313 14.47 19.28 13.98
N THR A 314 15.38 20.11 13.46
CA THR A 314 15.18 21.00 12.29
C THR A 314 14.94 20.21 10.99
N CYS A 315 14.38 19.01 11.09
CA CYS A 315 14.25 18.00 10.04
C CYS A 315 12.84 17.42 10.04
N ASP A 316 12.14 17.60 8.92
CA ASP A 316 10.76 17.12 8.69
C ASP A 316 10.72 15.70 8.09
N TRP A 317 11.62 14.79 8.49
CA TRP A 317 11.54 13.39 8.06
C TRP A 317 10.72 12.56 9.05
N PHE A 318 10.15 11.46 8.56
CA PHE A 318 9.31 10.56 9.35
C PHE A 318 9.53 9.10 8.91
N GLU A 319 9.31 8.15 9.81
CA GLU A 319 9.67 6.73 9.58
C GLU A 319 8.60 5.97 8.81
N GLU A 320 7.32 6.23 9.09
CA GLU A 320 6.20 5.43 8.59
C GLU A 320 4.97 6.30 8.31
N GLY A 321 4.09 5.79 7.43
CA GLY A 321 2.83 6.45 7.09
C GLY A 321 2.98 7.53 6.03
N CYS A 322 2.36 8.69 6.26
CA CYS A 322 2.29 9.82 5.33
C CYS A 322 2.09 11.17 6.04
N LEU A 323 2.17 12.27 5.28
CA LEU A 323 1.93 13.62 5.77
C LEU A 323 0.62 14.19 5.24
N ALA A 324 -0.08 15.00 6.05
CA ALA A 324 -1.21 15.81 5.59
C ALA A 324 -0.72 17.26 5.36
N LEU A 325 -0.28 17.55 4.13
CA LEU A 325 0.40 18.82 3.78
C LEU A 325 -0.58 19.90 3.31
N HIS A 326 -1.60 19.49 2.58
CA HIS A 326 -2.62 20.39 2.01
C HIS A 326 -4.00 19.92 2.45
N LYS A 327 -4.89 20.86 2.74
CA LYS A 327 -6.27 20.57 3.11
C LYS A 327 -7.21 21.43 2.29
N GLU A 328 -8.16 20.78 1.64
CA GLU A 328 -9.09 21.40 0.71
C GLU A 328 -10.50 20.91 1.03
N GLY A 329 -11.51 21.74 0.81
CA GLY A 329 -12.89 21.40 1.14
C GLY A 329 -13.88 22.02 0.17
N THR A 330 -15.03 21.39 0.02
CA THR A 330 -16.10 21.85 -0.86
C THR A 330 -17.46 21.38 -0.39
N GLY A 331 -18.51 22.14 -0.65
CA GLY A 331 -19.88 21.71 -0.41
C GLY A 331 -20.33 20.61 -1.39
N ILE A 332 -21.30 19.80 -0.98
CA ILE A 332 -22.02 18.92 -1.90
C ILE A 332 -23.18 19.71 -2.53
N PRO A 333 -23.29 19.75 -3.88
CA PRO A 333 -24.41 20.42 -4.52
C PRO A 333 -25.72 19.64 -4.31
N ASP A 334 -26.85 20.35 -4.21
CA ASP A 334 -28.20 19.77 -4.04
C ASP A 334 -28.52 18.68 -5.07
N ARG A 335 -27.98 18.81 -6.29
CA ARG A 335 -28.07 17.84 -7.38
C ARG A 335 -26.69 17.39 -7.82
N LEU A 336 -26.09 16.52 -6.99
CA LEU A 336 -24.84 15.84 -7.33
C LEU A 336 -25.06 14.93 -8.55
N PHE A 337 -24.40 15.26 -9.66
CA PHE A 337 -24.56 14.55 -10.93
C PHE A 337 -23.48 13.48 -11.10
N GLN A 338 -22.23 13.83 -10.83
CA GLN A 338 -21.08 12.96 -11.05
C GLN A 338 -19.98 13.22 -10.02
N LEU A 339 -19.29 12.15 -9.63
CA LEU A 339 -17.98 12.22 -8.99
C LEU A 339 -16.93 11.67 -9.96
N THR A 340 -15.78 12.32 -10.06
CA THR A 340 -14.61 11.77 -10.73
C THR A 340 -13.55 11.47 -9.69
N VAL A 341 -12.96 10.29 -9.73
CA VAL A 341 -11.86 9.87 -8.86
C VAL A 341 -10.61 9.74 -9.71
N SER A 342 -9.58 10.50 -9.40
CA SER A 342 -8.28 10.43 -10.08
C SER A 342 -7.32 9.54 -9.28
N PHE A 343 -6.41 8.85 -9.97
CA PHE A 343 -5.50 7.87 -9.37
C PHE A 343 -4.05 8.11 -9.75
N VAL A 344 -3.13 7.78 -8.84
CA VAL A 344 -1.69 7.79 -9.09
C VAL A 344 -1.04 6.56 -8.49
N TYR A 345 -0.01 6.05 -9.15
CA TYR A 345 0.86 5.04 -8.58
C TYR A 345 1.99 5.72 -7.81
N VAL A 346 2.17 5.31 -6.55
CA VAL A 346 3.35 5.64 -5.75
C VAL A 346 4.08 4.33 -5.49
N GLY A 347 5.15 4.10 -6.25
CA GLY A 347 5.79 2.80 -6.34
C GLY A 347 4.85 1.78 -6.97
N ASN A 348 4.63 0.66 -6.28
CA ASN A 348 3.78 -0.44 -6.78
C ASN A 348 2.32 -0.33 -6.33
N VAL A 349 1.95 0.73 -5.61
CA VAL A 349 0.62 0.87 -5.00
C VAL A 349 -0.13 2.03 -5.64
N GLN A 350 -1.37 1.77 -6.07
CA GLN A 350 -2.28 2.80 -6.56
C GLN A 350 -3.01 3.48 -5.39
N TYR A 351 -3.03 4.81 -5.43
CA TYR A 351 -3.75 5.66 -4.49
C TYR A 351 -4.68 6.61 -5.24
N ILE A 352 -5.68 7.14 -4.53
CA ILE A 352 -6.51 8.23 -5.01
C ILE A 352 -5.67 9.52 -4.96
N SER A 353 -5.59 10.25 -6.06
CA SER A 353 -4.86 11.52 -6.16
C SER A 353 -5.74 12.75 -6.02
N GLY A 354 -7.02 12.63 -6.40
CA GLY A 354 -7.95 13.76 -6.38
C GLY A 354 -9.40 13.34 -6.59
N LEU A 355 -10.31 14.25 -6.25
CA LEU A 355 -11.75 14.08 -6.35
C LEU A 355 -12.37 15.29 -7.05
N ARG A 356 -13.23 15.05 -8.05
CA ARG A 356 -14.01 16.10 -8.71
C ARG A 356 -15.49 15.91 -8.43
N VAL A 357 -16.12 16.92 -7.85
CA VAL A 357 -17.56 16.98 -7.60
C VAL A 357 -18.22 17.78 -8.70
N ILE A 358 -19.21 17.22 -9.40
CA ILE A 358 -19.87 17.87 -10.53
C ILE A 358 -21.38 17.96 -10.28
N ALA A 359 -21.92 19.17 -10.33
CA ALA A 359 -23.35 19.43 -10.23
C ALA A 359 -24.05 19.23 -11.58
N SER A 360 -25.36 19.01 -11.57
CA SER A 360 -26.16 18.91 -12.81
C SER A 360 -26.13 20.15 -13.70
N SER A 361 -25.74 21.31 -13.14
CA SER A 361 -25.53 22.56 -13.89
C SER A 361 -24.23 22.60 -14.69
N GLY A 362 -23.34 21.61 -14.52
CA GLY A 362 -22.00 21.60 -15.11
C GLY A 362 -20.93 22.31 -14.27
N LYS A 363 -21.31 23.04 -13.21
CA LYS A 363 -20.35 23.56 -12.22
C LYS A 363 -19.64 22.41 -11.53
N HIS A 364 -18.37 22.60 -11.17
CA HIS A 364 -17.58 21.57 -10.51
C HIS A 364 -16.58 22.13 -9.51
N ALA A 365 -16.25 21.31 -8.51
CA ALA A 365 -15.19 21.54 -7.55
C ALA A 365 -14.16 20.41 -7.67
N GLN A 366 -12.88 20.76 -7.79
CA GLN A 366 -11.76 19.84 -7.81
C GLN A 366 -11.04 19.90 -6.46
N LEU A 367 -10.76 18.74 -5.88
CA LEU A 367 -9.94 18.56 -4.68
C LEU A 367 -8.69 17.75 -5.05
N GLY A 368 -7.52 18.24 -4.67
CA GLY A 368 -6.25 17.56 -4.89
C GLY A 368 -5.82 17.53 -6.36
N TYR A 369 -5.21 16.41 -6.78
CA TYR A 369 -4.48 16.32 -8.04
C TYR A 369 -5.23 15.56 -9.12
N GLU A 370 -5.16 16.09 -10.32
CA GLU A 370 -5.57 15.40 -11.54
C GLU A 370 -4.45 14.54 -12.08
N SER A 371 -4.85 13.39 -12.62
CA SER A 371 -3.97 12.48 -13.33
C SER A 371 -4.63 12.02 -14.62
N GLY A 372 -3.85 11.42 -15.52
CA GLY A 372 -4.38 10.80 -16.73
C GLY A 372 -5.19 9.51 -16.48
N THR A 373 -5.29 9.05 -15.24
CA THR A 373 -6.01 7.82 -14.87
C THR A 373 -7.13 8.17 -13.90
N PHE A 374 -8.38 8.04 -14.34
CA PHE A 374 -9.54 8.40 -13.53
C PHE A 374 -10.75 7.52 -13.84
N GLU A 375 -11.72 7.53 -12.92
CA GLU A 375 -13.01 6.87 -13.10
C GLU A 375 -14.16 7.83 -12.80
N HIS A 376 -15.28 7.67 -13.51
CA HIS A 376 -16.50 8.44 -13.30
C HIS A 376 -17.55 7.61 -12.56
N ILE A 377 -18.15 8.22 -11.54
CA ILE A 377 -19.24 7.67 -10.75
C ILE A 377 -20.50 8.47 -11.03
N ARG A 378 -21.53 7.81 -11.56
CA ARG A 378 -22.82 8.42 -11.93
C ARG A 378 -23.96 7.85 -11.08
N ALA A 379 -25.16 8.41 -11.28
CA ALA A 379 -26.39 8.05 -10.58
C ALA A 379 -26.33 8.27 -9.06
N LEU A 380 -25.86 9.44 -8.62
CA LEU A 380 -25.61 9.78 -7.22
C LEU A 380 -26.84 10.37 -6.51
N SER A 381 -28.05 9.98 -6.91
CA SER A 381 -29.24 10.24 -6.09
C SER A 381 -29.05 9.55 -4.73
N ASP A 382 -29.40 10.25 -3.65
CA ASP A 382 -29.31 9.74 -2.28
C ASP A 382 -27.87 9.46 -1.79
N PHE A 383 -26.91 10.26 -2.23
CA PHE A 383 -25.53 10.21 -1.72
C PHE A 383 -25.48 10.45 -0.21
N GLN A 384 -24.95 9.48 0.54
CA GLN A 384 -24.81 9.51 2.00
C GLN A 384 -23.36 9.25 2.44
N GLY A 385 -22.38 9.51 1.57
CA GLY A 385 -20.96 9.41 1.89
C GLY A 385 -20.28 8.18 1.29
N PHE A 386 -19.31 7.63 2.02
CA PHE A 386 -18.36 6.66 1.47
C PHE A 386 -18.04 5.51 2.44
N ASN A 387 -17.83 4.33 1.88
CA ASN A 387 -16.93 3.34 2.48
C ASN A 387 -15.55 3.51 1.84
N LEU A 388 -14.50 3.28 2.62
CA LEU A 388 -13.12 3.52 2.21
C LEU A 388 -12.26 2.27 2.40
N ALA A 389 -11.32 2.08 1.48
CA ALA A 389 -10.21 1.16 1.62
C ALA A 389 -8.94 2.01 1.75
N VAL A 390 -8.26 1.90 2.89
CA VAL A 390 -7.23 2.85 3.33
C VAL A 390 -5.95 2.08 3.62
N GLY A 391 -4.87 2.43 2.94
CA GLY A 391 -3.53 1.92 3.25
C GLY A 391 -2.81 2.82 4.26
N PRO A 392 -1.65 2.39 4.78
CA PRO A 392 -0.91 3.16 5.79
C PRO A 392 -0.45 4.53 5.26
N ARG A 393 -0.33 4.69 3.93
CA ARG A 393 0.19 5.91 3.29
C ARG A 393 -0.86 6.74 2.56
N GLY A 394 -2.11 6.29 2.50
CA GLY A 394 -3.17 7.02 1.78
C GLY A 394 -4.38 6.16 1.43
N LEU A 395 -5.39 6.82 0.88
CA LEU A 395 -6.63 6.18 0.44
C LEU A 395 -6.41 5.45 -0.90
N ARG A 396 -6.82 4.18 -0.98
CA ARG A 396 -6.60 3.32 -2.15
C ARG A 396 -7.85 3.08 -2.98
N ALA A 397 -9.01 3.05 -2.34
CA ALA A 397 -10.29 2.92 -3.02
C ALA A 397 -11.43 3.58 -2.26
N ILE A 398 -12.45 4.00 -3.01
CA ILE A 398 -13.73 4.46 -2.44
C ILE A 398 -14.89 3.65 -2.98
N GLN A 399 -15.94 3.56 -2.18
CA GLN A 399 -17.22 3.02 -2.55
C GLN A 399 -18.29 4.01 -2.10
N VAL A 400 -19.13 4.48 -3.03
CA VAL A 400 -20.23 5.39 -2.70
C VAL A 400 -21.29 4.64 -1.90
N TYR A 401 -21.70 5.25 -0.78
CA TYR A 401 -22.76 4.78 0.10
C TYR A 401 -24.06 5.56 -0.14
N ARG A 402 -25.18 4.85 -0.26
CA ARG A 402 -26.52 5.40 -0.52
C ARG A 402 -27.56 4.84 0.46
N GLY A 403 -27.20 4.75 1.74
CA GLY A 403 -28.08 4.32 2.84
C GLY A 403 -28.38 2.82 2.91
N HIS A 404 -28.90 2.24 1.83
CA HIS A 404 -29.20 0.80 1.75
C HIS A 404 -28.38 0.08 0.68
N GLU A 405 -27.84 0.83 -0.27
CA GLU A 405 -27.06 0.31 -1.38
C GLU A 405 -25.63 0.89 -1.36
N GLN A 406 -24.70 0.10 -1.89
CA GLN A 406 -23.31 0.49 -2.06
C GLN A 406 -22.94 0.26 -3.52
N SER A 407 -22.25 1.23 -4.12
CA SER A 407 -21.68 1.04 -5.46
C SER A 407 -20.58 -0.03 -5.47
N ARG A 408 -19.97 -0.31 -6.64
CA ARG A 408 -18.70 -1.05 -6.66
C ARG A 408 -17.56 -0.23 -6.05
N TRP A 409 -16.43 -0.87 -5.76
CA TRP A 409 -15.20 -0.16 -5.44
C TRP A 409 -14.61 0.53 -6.68
N TYR A 410 -14.06 1.73 -6.48
CA TYR A 410 -13.30 2.50 -7.45
C TYR A 410 -11.87 2.66 -6.92
N GLY A 411 -10.87 2.19 -7.66
CA GLY A 411 -9.49 1.99 -7.19
C GLY A 411 -9.21 0.53 -6.77
N THR A 412 -8.18 0.31 -5.96
CA THR A 412 -7.76 -1.04 -5.49
C THR A 412 -8.08 -1.26 -4.02
N PRO A 413 -9.19 -1.95 -3.66
CA PRO A 413 -9.59 -2.20 -2.28
C PRO A 413 -8.90 -3.43 -1.65
N ASP A 414 -8.16 -4.20 -2.44
CA ASP A 414 -7.51 -5.43 -1.99
C ASP A 414 -6.29 -5.12 -1.12
N ASP A 415 -5.99 -6.04 -0.19
CA ASP A 415 -4.86 -5.92 0.73
C ASP A 415 -4.80 -4.58 1.46
N CYS A 416 -5.96 -4.06 1.89
CA CYS A 416 -6.00 -2.89 2.78
C CYS A 416 -7.20 -2.93 3.74
N PRO A 417 -7.06 -2.34 4.94
CA PRO A 417 -8.16 -2.16 5.86
C PRO A 417 -9.30 -1.32 5.26
N LYS A 418 -10.53 -1.70 5.58
CA LYS A 418 -11.75 -1.04 5.14
C LYS A 418 -12.46 -0.39 6.32
N THR A 419 -13.07 0.76 6.08
CA THR A 419 -13.86 1.47 7.08
C THR A 419 -15.15 2.02 6.49
N ILE A 420 -16.21 2.03 7.31
CA ILE A 420 -17.53 2.60 6.99
C ILE A 420 -17.77 3.90 7.78
N ARG A 421 -16.70 4.50 8.33
CA ARG A 421 -16.78 5.68 9.19
C ARG A 421 -17.45 6.88 8.49
N LEU A 422 -17.32 6.96 7.16
CA LEU A 422 -17.89 8.04 6.34
C LEU A 422 -19.24 7.67 5.71
N ALA A 423 -19.87 6.57 6.12
CA ALA A 423 -21.27 6.28 5.80
C ALA A 423 -22.16 7.09 6.77
N ALA A 424 -22.64 8.24 6.32
CA ALA A 424 -23.52 9.12 7.09
C ALA A 424 -24.92 8.52 7.26
N VAL A 425 -25.65 8.95 8.29
CA VAL A 425 -27.05 8.53 8.48
C VAL A 425 -27.99 9.45 7.66
N GLY A 426 -27.65 10.74 7.61
CA GLY A 426 -28.33 11.78 6.85
C GLY A 426 -27.59 12.23 5.59
N PRO A 427 -28.09 13.30 4.93
CA PRO A 427 -27.47 13.87 3.75
C PRO A 427 -26.11 14.48 4.08
N VAL A 428 -25.15 14.26 3.19
CA VAL A 428 -23.81 14.86 3.28
C VAL A 428 -23.83 16.25 2.69
N ALA A 429 -23.40 17.25 3.45
CA ALA A 429 -23.39 18.66 3.04
C ALA A 429 -22.05 19.13 2.47
N GLY A 430 -20.97 18.43 2.77
CA GLY A 430 -19.64 18.85 2.37
C GLY A 430 -18.60 17.75 2.53
N LEU A 431 -17.50 17.96 1.81
CA LEU A 431 -16.32 17.14 1.84
C LEU A 431 -15.14 17.98 2.28
N GLU A 432 -14.23 17.35 3.00
CA GLU A 432 -12.92 17.91 3.31
C GLU A 432 -11.88 16.82 3.08
N ALA A 433 -10.82 17.15 2.36
CA ALA A 433 -9.81 16.22 1.92
C ALA A 433 -8.43 16.77 2.26
N ALA A 434 -7.56 15.92 2.82
CA ALA A 434 -6.17 16.25 3.03
C ALA A 434 -5.28 15.41 2.10
N PHE A 435 -4.25 16.06 1.55
CA PHE A 435 -3.34 15.50 0.57
C PHE A 435 -1.90 15.66 1.03
N ASP A 436 -1.05 14.71 0.64
CA ASP A 436 0.38 14.95 0.58
C ASP A 436 0.74 15.61 -0.77
N GLU A 437 1.97 15.44 -1.24
CA GLU A 437 2.36 15.97 -2.54
C GLU A 437 1.78 15.17 -3.72
N CYS A 438 1.29 13.95 -3.55
CA CYS A 438 0.81 13.10 -4.66
C CYS A 438 -0.62 12.60 -4.52
N LYS A 439 -1.10 12.37 -3.30
CA LYS A 439 -2.25 11.52 -3.02
C LYS A 439 -3.08 11.99 -1.84
N LEU A 440 -4.32 11.52 -1.82
CA LEU A 440 -5.31 11.71 -0.77
C LEU A 440 -4.93 10.86 0.45
N VAL A 441 -4.72 11.52 1.59
CA VAL A 441 -4.31 10.88 2.85
C VAL A 441 -5.39 10.93 3.93
N SER A 442 -6.36 11.84 3.81
CA SER A 442 -7.54 11.90 4.68
C SER A 442 -8.75 12.41 3.92
N LEU A 443 -9.92 11.87 4.24
CA LEU A 443 -11.20 12.33 3.74
C LEU A 443 -12.19 12.44 4.90
N ALA A 444 -12.96 13.52 4.92
CA ALA A 444 -14.02 13.76 5.87
C ALA A 444 -15.30 14.14 5.16
N VAL A 445 -16.42 13.74 5.75
CA VAL A 445 -17.77 14.11 5.32
C VAL A 445 -18.46 14.88 6.43
N SER A 446 -19.25 15.87 6.05
CA SER A 446 -20.09 16.59 6.99
C SER A 446 -21.55 16.17 6.87
N GLU A 447 -22.11 15.74 7.99
CA GLU A 447 -23.51 15.36 8.10
C GLU A 447 -24.33 16.56 8.61
N GLN A 448 -25.44 16.88 7.94
CA GLN A 448 -26.41 17.81 8.50
C GLN A 448 -27.14 17.12 9.66
N SER A 449 -27.05 17.69 10.87
CA SER A 449 -27.83 17.18 11.98
C SER A 449 -29.32 17.30 11.66
N PRO A 450 -30.12 16.23 11.81
CA PRO A 450 -31.56 16.36 11.65
C PRO A 450 -32.09 17.36 12.69
N PRO A 451 -33.06 18.23 12.34
CA PRO A 451 -33.65 19.15 13.28
C PRO A 451 -34.32 18.35 14.41
N SER A 452 -33.70 18.37 15.58
CA SER A 452 -34.21 18.00 16.90
C SER A 452 -35.32 16.94 16.91
N ILE A 453 -35.02 15.70 16.52
CA ILE A 453 -35.85 14.58 16.98
C ILE A 453 -35.38 14.24 18.40
N VAL A 454 -36.04 14.86 19.36
CA VAL A 454 -36.04 14.47 20.77
C VAL A 454 -36.28 12.96 20.84
N GLY A 455 -35.26 12.17 21.18
CA GLY A 455 -35.43 10.75 21.52
C GLY A 455 -34.43 9.75 20.91
N LEU A 456 -33.63 10.12 19.91
CA LEU A 456 -32.48 9.27 19.55
C LEU A 456 -31.31 9.65 20.46
N LYS A 457 -31.03 8.79 21.45
CA LYS A 457 -29.74 8.80 22.17
C LYS A 457 -28.64 9.11 21.16
N GLU A 458 -27.79 10.10 21.44
CA GLU A 458 -26.51 10.27 20.76
C GLU A 458 -25.95 8.88 20.51
N ARG A 459 -25.89 8.45 19.25
CA ARG A 459 -25.40 7.11 18.94
C ARG A 459 -23.94 7.11 19.35
N SER A 460 -23.65 6.50 20.49
CA SER A 460 -22.29 6.25 20.91
C SER A 460 -21.56 5.57 19.75
N PRO A 461 -20.38 6.07 19.36
CA PRO A 461 -19.67 5.52 18.23
C PRO A 461 -19.37 4.04 18.53
N SER A 462 -19.56 3.16 17.54
CA SER A 462 -19.26 1.73 17.68
C SER A 462 -17.94 1.41 17.00
N LEU A 463 -17.19 0.46 17.54
CA LEU A 463 -15.93 -0.04 17.01
C LEU A 463 -16.12 -0.57 15.57
N ARG A 464 -17.27 -1.19 15.28
CA ARG A 464 -17.60 -1.63 13.91
C ARG A 464 -17.59 -0.47 12.92
N ARG A 465 -18.18 0.67 13.28
CA ARG A 465 -18.32 1.84 12.40
C ARG A 465 -17.04 2.68 12.35
N SER A 466 -16.39 2.85 13.50
CA SER A 466 -15.22 3.73 13.64
C SER A 466 -13.91 3.04 13.32
N GLY A 467 -13.78 1.73 13.47
CA GLY A 467 -12.54 0.99 13.23
C GLY A 467 -12.17 0.85 11.74
N TYR A 468 -10.91 0.50 11.51
CA TYR A 468 -10.38 0.03 10.23
C TYR A 468 -10.28 -1.48 10.30
N TRP A 469 -10.92 -2.20 9.39
CA TRP A 469 -11.10 -3.65 9.49
C TRP A 469 -10.51 -4.39 8.30
N PHE A 470 -9.85 -5.52 8.56
CA PHE A 470 -9.33 -6.41 7.55
C PHE A 470 -9.82 -7.86 7.76
N PRO A 471 -10.16 -8.60 6.69
CA PRO A 471 -10.20 -8.16 5.28
C PRO A 471 -11.38 -7.25 4.94
N ASP A 472 -12.43 -7.29 5.76
CA ASP A 472 -13.67 -6.52 5.59
C ASP A 472 -14.23 -6.10 6.94
N VAL A 473 -15.14 -5.11 6.94
CA VAL A 473 -15.87 -4.72 8.15
C VAL A 473 -16.75 -5.89 8.62
N PRO A 474 -16.66 -6.33 9.90
CA PRO A 474 -17.50 -7.40 10.42
C PRO A 474 -18.98 -7.15 10.18
N GLY A 475 -19.68 -8.16 9.65
CA GLY A 475 -21.09 -8.06 9.29
C GLY A 475 -22.00 -7.70 10.48
N PRO A 476 -23.19 -7.12 10.24
CA PRO A 476 -24.06 -6.61 11.30
C PRO A 476 -24.58 -7.70 12.27
N LYS A 477 -24.59 -8.96 11.83
CA LYS A 477 -25.01 -10.14 12.62
C LYS A 477 -23.97 -10.58 13.66
N LEU A 478 -22.71 -10.16 13.52
CA LEU A 478 -21.61 -10.54 14.39
C LEU A 478 -21.56 -9.61 15.61
N ASN A 479 -21.73 -10.12 16.82
CA ASN A 479 -21.53 -9.28 18.01
C ASN A 479 -20.04 -9.16 18.32
N LEU A 480 -19.53 -7.92 18.36
CA LEU A 480 -18.11 -7.66 18.64
C LEU A 480 -17.81 -7.56 20.14
N ASN A 481 -18.82 -7.58 21.01
CA ASN A 481 -18.64 -7.48 22.47
C ASN A 481 -17.72 -6.32 22.86
N GLU A 482 -17.84 -5.20 22.13
CA GLU A 482 -16.85 -4.13 22.08
C GLU A 482 -16.69 -3.38 23.42
N ASP A 483 -17.74 -3.34 24.25
CA ASP A 483 -17.69 -2.70 25.57
C ASP A 483 -16.64 -3.35 26.50
N ALA A 484 -16.41 -4.65 26.31
CA ALA A 484 -15.38 -5.38 27.07
C ALA A 484 -13.99 -5.22 26.45
N PHE A 485 -13.83 -4.69 25.24
CA PHE A 485 -12.54 -4.58 24.57
C PHE A 485 -11.68 -3.44 25.18
N PRO A 486 -10.52 -3.74 25.80
CA PRO A 486 -9.74 -2.73 26.52
C PRO A 486 -9.26 -1.57 25.64
N GLN A 487 -8.80 -1.86 24.42
CA GLN A 487 -8.22 -0.87 23.49
C GLN A 487 -9.27 -0.24 22.56
N ARG A 488 -10.56 -0.26 22.94
CA ARG A 488 -11.67 0.23 22.10
C ARG A 488 -11.43 1.65 21.60
N ASP A 489 -11.17 2.58 22.50
CA ASP A 489 -11.04 4.01 22.14
C ASP A 489 -9.80 4.28 21.28
N TYR A 490 -8.70 3.53 21.51
CA TYR A 490 -7.49 3.58 20.68
C TYR A 490 -7.81 3.22 19.22
N HIS A 491 -8.54 2.12 19.00
CA HIS A 491 -8.90 1.66 17.66
C HIS A 491 -10.03 2.46 16.99
N MET A 492 -10.75 3.27 17.75
CA MET A 492 -11.81 4.15 17.22
C MET A 492 -11.28 5.50 16.75
N SER A 493 -10.05 5.87 17.11
CA SER A 493 -9.39 7.12 16.73
C SER A 493 -8.13 6.83 15.91
N GLY A 494 -7.76 7.72 14.99
CA GLY A 494 -6.58 7.52 14.13
C GLY A 494 -6.67 6.29 13.22
N TYR A 495 -5.53 5.88 12.64
CA TYR A 495 -5.40 4.72 11.76
C TYR A 495 -4.79 3.55 12.55
N HIS A 496 -5.62 2.73 13.18
CA HIS A 496 -5.20 1.56 13.95
C HIS A 496 -5.97 0.33 13.48
N PRO A 497 -5.51 -0.33 12.40
CA PRO A 497 -6.22 -1.46 11.81
C PRO A 497 -6.43 -2.64 12.76
N LEU A 498 -7.62 -3.23 12.65
CA LEU A 498 -8.02 -4.48 13.27
C LEU A 498 -8.19 -5.54 12.19
N PHE A 499 -7.83 -6.78 12.51
CA PHE A 499 -8.19 -7.94 11.70
C PHE A 499 -8.98 -8.94 12.55
N TRP A 500 -9.72 -9.81 11.88
CA TRP A 500 -10.58 -10.78 12.54
C TRP A 500 -10.64 -12.10 11.80
N THR A 501 -11.05 -13.14 12.53
CA THR A 501 -11.33 -14.45 11.96
C THR A 501 -12.48 -15.14 12.69
N LEU A 502 -13.21 -16.01 11.99
CA LEU A 502 -14.28 -16.84 12.55
C LEU A 502 -13.82 -18.30 12.61
N PHE A 503 -13.19 -18.69 13.72
CA PHE A 503 -12.82 -20.08 13.93
C PHE A 503 -14.05 -21.01 14.05
N GLY A 504 -15.17 -20.48 14.54
CA GLY A 504 -16.45 -21.19 14.56
C GLY A 504 -17.10 -21.30 13.17
N GLY A 505 -16.60 -20.61 12.15
CA GLY A 505 -17.28 -20.44 10.87
C GLY A 505 -18.60 -19.66 11.01
N SER A 506 -19.29 -19.45 9.88
CA SER A 506 -20.57 -18.74 9.88
C SER A 506 -21.60 -19.50 10.74
N ALA A 507 -22.26 -18.78 11.66
CA ALA A 507 -23.25 -19.35 12.59
C ALA A 507 -22.75 -20.57 13.39
N GLY A 508 -21.44 -20.67 13.63
CA GLY A 508 -20.84 -21.75 14.42
C GLY A 508 -20.69 -23.10 13.71
N ALA A 509 -20.84 -23.14 12.38
CA ALA A 509 -20.82 -24.38 11.58
C ALA A 509 -19.57 -25.28 11.77
N ARG A 510 -18.43 -24.71 12.17
CA ARG A 510 -17.15 -25.41 12.42
C ARG A 510 -16.90 -25.76 13.88
N LEU A 511 -17.71 -25.28 14.83
CA LEU A 511 -17.47 -25.52 16.26
C LEU A 511 -17.48 -27.00 16.61
N ARG A 512 -18.38 -27.79 15.99
CA ARG A 512 -18.45 -29.25 16.17
C ARG A 512 -17.21 -30.00 15.68
N ASN A 513 -16.37 -29.35 14.88
CA ASN A 513 -15.14 -29.93 14.37
C ASN A 513 -13.90 -29.40 15.11
N LEU A 514 -14.04 -28.38 15.97
CA LEU A 514 -12.90 -27.76 16.65
C LEU A 514 -12.28 -28.74 17.65
N GLN A 515 -10.99 -29.04 17.47
CA GLN A 515 -10.27 -30.02 18.29
C GLN A 515 -9.18 -29.40 19.16
N THR A 516 -8.52 -28.36 18.66
CA THR A 516 -7.35 -27.78 19.34
C THR A 516 -7.28 -26.28 19.08
N ILE A 517 -6.94 -25.52 20.13
CA ILE A 517 -6.34 -24.19 20.02
C ILE A 517 -4.85 -24.31 20.37
N SER A 518 -4.00 -23.82 19.48
CA SER A 518 -2.54 -23.77 19.60
C SER A 518 -2.10 -22.32 19.61
N VAL A 519 -1.34 -21.91 20.62
CA VAL A 519 -0.84 -20.53 20.73
C VAL A 519 0.68 -20.53 20.80
N THR A 520 1.30 -19.75 19.94
CA THR A 520 2.74 -19.50 19.97
C THR A 520 3.01 -18.28 20.84
N VAL A 521 3.88 -18.42 21.84
CA VAL A 521 4.29 -17.35 22.77
C VAL A 521 5.81 -17.22 22.78
N ALA A 522 6.30 -15.98 22.74
CA ALA A 522 7.72 -15.62 22.82
C ALA A 522 7.81 -14.26 23.54
N GLY A 523 7.79 -14.28 24.87
CA GLY A 523 7.49 -13.10 25.70
C GLY A 523 6.03 -12.68 25.63
N TYR A 524 5.56 -12.30 24.44
CA TYR A 524 4.18 -11.93 24.10
C TYR A 524 3.50 -13.02 23.26
N VAL A 525 2.19 -12.88 23.02
CA VAL A 525 1.41 -13.76 22.13
C VAL A 525 1.78 -13.47 20.68
N GLN A 526 2.32 -14.46 19.96
CA GLN A 526 2.80 -14.27 18.59
C GLN A 526 1.78 -14.69 17.53
N GLY A 527 1.00 -15.73 17.81
CA GLY A 527 -0.02 -16.20 16.88
C GLY A 527 -0.91 -17.29 17.49
N ILE A 528 -2.13 -17.41 16.97
CA ILE A 528 -3.15 -18.34 17.45
C ILE A 528 -3.60 -19.20 16.26
N LYS A 529 -3.70 -20.52 16.45
CA LYS A 529 -4.14 -21.47 15.43
C LYS A 529 -5.23 -22.38 15.99
N PHE A 530 -6.32 -22.52 15.23
CA PHE A 530 -7.43 -23.42 15.52
C PHE A 530 -7.38 -24.59 14.56
N GLN A 531 -7.49 -25.81 15.06
CA GLN A 531 -7.40 -27.05 14.28
C GLN A 531 -8.72 -27.83 14.32
N TYR A 532 -9.09 -28.44 13.20
CA TYR A 532 -10.38 -29.13 13.03
C TYR A 532 -10.20 -30.61 12.68
N SER A 533 -11.23 -31.42 12.98
CA SER A 533 -11.31 -32.81 12.56
C SER A 533 -11.31 -32.98 11.03
N GLN A 534 -10.77 -34.10 10.54
CA GLN A 534 -10.43 -34.32 9.13
C GLN A 534 -11.60 -34.69 8.21
N ASP A 535 -12.80 -34.95 8.73
CA ASP A 535 -13.91 -35.48 7.93
C ASP A 535 -14.57 -34.40 7.04
N GLY A 536 -14.03 -34.19 5.82
CA GLY A 536 -14.72 -33.58 4.68
C GLY A 536 -14.37 -32.13 4.26
N LEU A 537 -13.11 -31.71 4.43
CA LEU A 537 -12.51 -30.35 4.29
C LEU A 537 -13.07 -29.37 3.23
N PRO A 538 -12.89 -28.05 3.51
CA PRO A 538 -11.88 -27.33 2.72
C PRO A 538 -10.65 -26.78 3.47
N GLU A 539 -10.63 -26.71 4.81
CA GLU A 539 -9.52 -26.05 5.54
C GLU A 539 -9.20 -26.70 6.90
N GLN A 540 -8.00 -27.29 7.04
CA GLN A 540 -7.59 -28.08 8.21
C GLN A 540 -7.31 -27.23 9.46
N SER A 541 -7.11 -25.93 9.28
CA SER A 541 -6.83 -25.02 10.38
C SER A 541 -7.14 -23.57 10.01
N CYS A 542 -7.48 -22.78 11.01
CA CYS A 542 -7.68 -21.33 10.89
C CYS A 542 -6.62 -20.64 11.75
N ALA A 543 -5.92 -19.65 11.21
CA ALA A 543 -4.92 -18.88 11.95
C ALA A 543 -5.41 -17.46 12.27
N PHE A 544 -4.88 -16.89 13.34
CA PHE A 544 -5.06 -15.49 13.73
C PHE A 544 -3.68 -14.90 14.05
N GLY A 545 -3.35 -13.83 13.34
CA GLY A 545 -1.99 -13.29 13.24
C GLY A 545 -1.26 -13.82 12.01
N ARG A 546 -0.28 -13.04 11.55
CA ARG A 546 0.66 -13.43 10.49
C ARG A 546 2.08 -13.60 11.01
N HIS A 547 2.41 -12.98 12.15
CA HIS A 547 3.78 -12.97 12.66
C HIS A 547 4.32 -14.38 12.91
N ARG A 548 5.48 -14.67 12.30
CA ARG A 548 6.27 -15.87 12.57
C ARG A 548 7.51 -15.46 13.35
N TYR A 549 7.59 -15.89 14.60
CA TYR A 549 8.75 -15.60 15.44
C TYR A 549 9.89 -16.57 15.10
N ASP A 550 10.79 -16.14 14.23
CA ASP A 550 11.98 -16.92 13.82
C ASP A 550 13.28 -16.46 14.51
N ARG A 551 13.22 -15.48 15.42
CA ARG A 551 14.41 -14.78 15.93
C ARG A 551 15.31 -15.56 16.91
N THR A 552 14.99 -16.78 17.30
CA THR A 552 15.95 -17.71 17.96
C THR A 552 15.30 -19.07 18.22
N PRO A 553 15.86 -20.18 17.70
CA PRO A 553 15.42 -21.52 18.07
C PRO A 553 15.59 -21.72 19.60
N GLY A 554 14.48 -21.84 20.33
CA GLY A 554 14.47 -22.10 21.78
C GLY A 554 13.82 -21.02 22.66
N TYR A 555 13.56 -19.81 22.16
CA TYR A 555 12.86 -18.76 22.93
C TYR A 555 11.33 -18.78 22.73
N SER A 556 10.84 -19.35 21.64
CA SER A 556 9.40 -19.52 21.42
C SER A 556 8.88 -20.83 22.00
N LYS A 557 7.63 -20.81 22.48
CA LYS A 557 6.91 -21.99 23.00
C LYS A 557 5.54 -22.07 22.33
N VAL A 558 5.13 -23.27 21.92
CA VAL A 558 3.77 -23.55 21.46
C VAL A 558 3.02 -24.26 22.57
N ILE A 559 1.85 -23.72 22.94
CA ILE A 559 0.98 -24.28 23.97
C ILE A 559 -0.30 -24.77 23.28
N ASN A 560 -0.63 -26.05 23.46
CA ASN A 560 -1.83 -26.67 22.88
C ASN A 560 -2.88 -26.91 23.96
N PHE A 561 -4.13 -26.60 23.64
CA PHE A 561 -5.28 -26.91 24.46
C PHE A 561 -6.33 -27.63 23.62
N SER A 562 -6.63 -28.88 23.98
CA SER A 562 -7.66 -29.67 23.32
C SER A 562 -9.05 -29.15 23.67
N ILE A 563 -9.97 -29.18 22.72
CA ILE A 563 -11.38 -28.80 22.84
C ILE A 563 -12.20 -29.95 22.24
N ASP A 564 -13.18 -30.47 22.98
CA ASP A 564 -14.10 -31.50 22.49
C ASP A 564 -15.28 -30.86 21.74
N GLY A 565 -14.98 -30.23 20.60
CA GLY A 565 -15.98 -29.65 19.71
C GLY A 565 -17.07 -30.66 19.31
N PRO A 566 -16.74 -31.92 18.91
CA PRO A 566 -17.73 -32.94 18.57
C PRO A 566 -18.69 -33.25 19.73
N GLY A 567 -18.21 -33.24 20.97
CA GLY A 567 -19.03 -33.38 22.17
C GLY A 567 -19.74 -32.09 22.62
N GLY A 568 -19.70 -31.00 21.84
CA GLY A 568 -20.37 -29.74 22.16
C GLY A 568 -19.63 -28.84 23.15
N GLU A 569 -18.33 -29.06 23.36
CA GLU A 569 -17.50 -28.12 24.10
C GLU A 569 -17.21 -26.87 23.27
N VAL A 570 -17.41 -25.70 23.86
CA VAL A 570 -17.18 -24.41 23.22
C VAL A 570 -16.42 -23.47 24.14
N ILE A 571 -15.69 -22.53 23.54
CA ILE A 571 -15.09 -21.41 24.26
C ILE A 571 -16.21 -20.45 24.66
N ASP A 572 -16.33 -20.15 25.95
CA ASP A 572 -17.38 -19.27 26.47
C ASP A 572 -16.84 -17.94 27.02
N ALA A 573 -15.55 -17.89 27.35
CA ALA A 573 -14.87 -16.68 27.79
C ALA A 573 -13.37 -16.67 27.47
N LEU A 574 -12.82 -15.47 27.32
CA LEU A 574 -11.39 -15.19 27.34
C LEU A 574 -11.08 -14.27 28.53
N GLU A 575 -9.90 -14.38 29.11
CA GLU A 575 -9.34 -13.40 30.04
C GLU A 575 -8.00 -12.93 29.48
N VAL A 576 -7.92 -11.65 29.12
CA VAL A 576 -6.70 -11.05 28.57
C VAL A 576 -5.89 -10.41 29.69
N CYS A 577 -4.57 -10.59 29.65
CA CYS A 577 -3.63 -9.98 30.58
C CYS A 577 -2.85 -8.89 29.83
N LEU A 578 -2.92 -7.66 30.33
CA LEU A 578 -2.46 -6.47 29.64
C LEU A 578 -1.30 -5.82 30.37
N GLU A 579 -0.30 -5.38 29.60
CA GLU A 579 0.83 -4.58 30.08
C GLU A 579 0.62 -3.12 29.66
N TYR A 580 0.69 -2.21 30.63
CA TYR A 580 0.61 -0.77 30.41
C TYR A 580 1.98 -0.14 30.58
N SER A 581 2.34 0.77 29.67
CA SER A 581 3.59 1.54 29.77
C SER A 581 3.38 2.95 29.27
N ASP A 582 3.65 3.93 30.13
CA ASP A 582 3.61 5.37 29.80
C ASP A 582 4.94 5.90 29.25
N SER A 583 5.96 5.04 29.15
CA SER A 583 7.26 5.46 28.63
C SER A 583 7.13 6.06 27.23
N SER A 584 7.79 7.19 26.99
CA SER A 584 7.89 7.80 25.66
C SER A 584 8.71 6.97 24.68
N THR A 585 9.45 5.98 25.17
CA THR A 585 10.27 5.07 24.35
C THR A 585 9.54 3.80 23.92
N VAL A 586 8.31 3.58 24.37
CA VAL A 586 7.52 2.38 24.08
C VAL A 586 6.43 2.70 23.05
N TYR A 587 6.09 1.72 22.22
CA TYR A 587 5.04 1.81 21.20
C TYR A 587 3.71 2.30 21.76
N GLU A 588 2.99 3.12 20.99
CA GLU A 588 1.78 3.83 21.43
C GLU A 588 0.69 2.88 21.96
N PHE A 589 0.51 1.70 21.34
CA PHE A 589 -0.48 0.71 21.78
C PHE A 589 -0.25 0.23 23.22
N ALA A 590 0.99 0.28 23.75
CA ALA A 590 1.28 -0.13 25.12
C ALA A 590 0.69 0.83 26.16
N ARG A 591 0.47 2.10 25.81
CA ARG A 591 -0.26 3.05 26.66
C ARG A 591 -1.74 2.68 26.80
N HIS A 592 -2.25 1.92 25.84
CA HIS A 592 -3.63 1.45 25.80
C HIS A 592 -3.77 -0.01 26.27
N GLY A 593 -2.68 -0.63 26.74
CA GLY A 593 -2.64 -1.96 27.34
C GLY A 593 -2.30 -3.05 26.32
N ALA A 594 -1.01 -3.34 26.11
CA ALA A 594 -0.54 -4.36 25.19
C ALA A 594 -0.90 -5.78 25.67
N LEU A 595 -1.35 -6.65 24.76
CA LEU A 595 -1.63 -8.05 25.08
C LEU A 595 -0.34 -8.80 25.42
N TYR A 596 -0.20 -9.22 26.68
CA TYR A 596 0.94 -10.03 27.13
C TYR A 596 0.65 -11.53 27.01
N CYS A 597 -0.45 -11.96 27.59
CA CYS A 597 -0.93 -13.34 27.56
C CYS A 597 -2.47 -13.38 27.68
N PHE A 598 -3.07 -14.55 27.50
CA PHE A 598 -4.51 -14.71 27.74
C PHE A 598 -4.85 -16.12 28.21
N LYS A 599 -6.00 -16.25 28.84
CA LYS A 599 -6.58 -17.50 29.30
C LYS A 599 -7.91 -17.76 28.61
N VAL A 600 -8.14 -18.99 28.18
CA VAL A 600 -9.41 -19.44 27.60
C VAL A 600 -10.20 -20.23 28.64
N PHE A 601 -11.52 -20.08 28.63
CA PHE A 601 -12.46 -20.88 29.42
C PHE A 601 -13.46 -21.57 28.48
N THR A 602 -13.92 -22.75 28.90
CA THR A 602 -14.94 -23.51 28.17
C THR A 602 -16.20 -23.69 29.01
N ASN A 603 -17.31 -23.95 28.32
CA ASN A 603 -18.61 -24.28 28.94
C ASN A 603 -18.60 -25.55 29.81
N ARG A 604 -17.49 -26.31 29.81
CA ARG A 604 -17.28 -27.50 30.67
C ARG A 604 -16.44 -27.19 31.91
N GLY A 605 -16.20 -25.92 32.21
CA GLY A 605 -15.40 -25.49 33.37
C GLY A 605 -13.90 -25.73 33.21
N ARG A 606 -13.42 -26.04 31.99
CA ARG A 606 -11.99 -26.17 31.70
C ARG A 606 -11.40 -24.81 31.35
N SER A 607 -10.10 -24.66 31.58
CA SER A 607 -9.38 -23.45 31.16
C SER A 607 -7.93 -23.74 30.84
N CYS A 608 -7.31 -22.87 30.04
CA CYS A 608 -5.89 -22.94 29.69
C CYS A 608 -5.30 -21.54 29.56
N LEU A 609 -4.17 -21.30 30.24
CA LEU A 609 -3.41 -20.06 30.17
C LEU A 609 -2.32 -20.19 29.09
N PHE A 610 -2.27 -19.23 28.17
CA PHE A 610 -1.28 -19.13 27.11
C PHE A 610 -0.28 -18.02 27.44
N CYS A 611 0.75 -18.36 28.22
CA CYS A 611 1.80 -17.44 28.66
C CYS A 611 3.18 -18.08 28.47
N HIS A 612 4.19 -17.28 28.12
CA HIS A 612 5.56 -17.77 27.96
C HIS A 612 6.17 -18.26 29.30
N GLY A 613 5.86 -17.57 30.39
CA GLY A 613 6.21 -17.93 31.77
C GLY A 613 5.06 -17.63 32.74
N GLU A 614 5.38 -17.38 34.01
CA GLU A 614 4.38 -16.95 34.98
C GLU A 614 3.93 -15.50 34.71
N PRO A 615 2.61 -15.20 34.78
CA PRO A 615 2.12 -13.83 34.64
C PRO A 615 2.74 -12.91 35.69
N ARG A 616 3.16 -11.71 35.27
CA ARG A 616 3.69 -10.71 36.20
C ARG A 616 2.54 -10.17 37.08
N PRO A 617 2.79 -9.88 38.37
CA PRO A 617 1.76 -9.30 39.25
C PRO A 617 1.22 -7.94 38.80
N SER A 618 1.97 -7.21 37.97
CA SER A 618 1.61 -5.89 37.47
C SER A 618 0.63 -5.91 36.28
N LEU A 619 0.31 -7.08 35.73
CA LEU A 619 -0.59 -7.19 34.58
C LEU A 619 -2.04 -6.94 34.99
N VAL A 620 -2.75 -6.17 34.18
CA VAL A 620 -4.18 -5.93 34.37
C VAL A 620 -4.96 -7.01 33.62
N THR A 621 -5.88 -7.69 34.29
CA THR A 621 -6.72 -8.72 33.67
C THR A 621 -8.07 -8.15 33.27
N LYS A 622 -8.59 -8.56 32.10
CA LYS A 622 -9.96 -8.25 31.69
C LYS A 622 -10.63 -9.46 31.08
N ARG A 623 -11.82 -9.80 31.58
CA ARG A 623 -12.61 -10.92 31.09
C ARG A 623 -13.51 -10.47 29.93
N LEU A 624 -13.44 -11.21 28.84
CA LEU A 624 -14.19 -11.02 27.59
C LEU A 624 -15.19 -12.17 27.47
N MET A 625 -16.48 -11.82 27.43
CA MET A 625 -17.59 -12.78 27.32
C MET A 625 -18.32 -12.55 26.00
N GLY A 626 -18.92 -13.61 25.46
CA GLY A 626 -19.93 -13.45 24.41
C GLY A 626 -21.19 -12.77 24.96
N ALA A 627 -21.91 -12.05 24.11
CA ALA A 627 -23.18 -11.44 24.48
C ALA A 627 -24.20 -12.47 24.98
N PRO A 628 -25.13 -12.10 25.87
CA PRO A 628 -26.13 -13.02 26.40
C PRO A 628 -26.89 -13.77 25.29
N GLY A 629 -26.95 -15.11 25.40
CA GLY A 629 -27.62 -15.97 24.41
C GLY A 629 -26.85 -16.13 23.10
N THR A 630 -25.56 -15.80 23.07
CA THR A 630 -24.67 -16.02 21.92
C THR A 630 -23.48 -16.90 22.32
N THR A 631 -22.82 -17.48 21.33
CA THR A 631 -21.61 -18.30 21.51
C THR A 631 -20.44 -17.62 20.82
N ILE A 632 -19.24 -17.68 21.40
CA ILE A 632 -18.03 -17.13 20.79
C ILE A 632 -17.67 -17.97 19.57
N THR A 633 -17.70 -17.36 18.39
CA THR A 633 -17.40 -17.99 17.08
C THR A 633 -16.18 -17.38 16.41
N GLY A 634 -15.61 -16.32 16.96
CA GLY A 634 -14.45 -15.67 16.37
C GLY A 634 -13.69 -14.79 17.35
N ILE A 635 -12.60 -14.23 16.84
CA ILE A 635 -11.76 -13.25 17.54
C ILE A 635 -11.35 -12.14 16.58
N TYR A 636 -11.08 -10.97 17.13
CA TYR A 636 -10.50 -9.85 16.41
C TYR A 636 -9.40 -9.20 17.24
N GLY A 637 -8.56 -8.38 16.61
CA GLY A 637 -7.45 -7.74 17.30
C GLY A 637 -6.49 -7.06 16.34
N SER A 638 -5.32 -6.73 16.84
CA SER A 638 -4.25 -6.06 16.10
C SER A 638 -2.93 -6.78 16.32
N GLN A 639 -1.98 -6.49 15.44
CA GLN A 639 -0.64 -7.06 15.43
C GLN A 639 0.34 -5.92 15.21
N ASP A 640 1.51 -6.02 15.83
CA ASP A 640 2.70 -5.28 15.47
C ASP A 640 3.91 -6.22 15.44
N ALA A 641 4.28 -6.62 14.22
CA ALA A 641 5.43 -7.48 13.97
C ALA A 641 6.78 -6.74 14.12
N ALA A 642 6.80 -5.42 13.94
CA ALA A 642 8.05 -4.64 13.97
C ALA A 642 8.63 -4.54 15.38
N SER A 643 7.76 -4.41 16.39
CA SER A 643 8.15 -4.44 17.81
C SER A 643 8.56 -5.82 18.33
N GLY A 644 8.28 -6.89 17.59
CA GLY A 644 8.41 -8.27 18.07
C GLY A 644 7.36 -8.67 19.11
N CYS A 645 6.35 -7.82 19.38
CA CYS A 645 5.24 -8.15 20.28
C CYS A 645 4.24 -9.14 19.64
N GLY A 646 4.16 -9.22 18.31
CA GLY A 646 3.20 -10.10 17.65
C GLY A 646 1.78 -9.55 17.81
N ILE A 647 0.86 -10.33 18.40
CA ILE A 647 -0.52 -9.91 18.66
C ILE A 647 -0.54 -8.89 19.80
N THR A 648 -1.01 -7.68 19.52
CA THR A 648 -1.02 -6.56 20.49
C THR A 648 -2.38 -6.33 21.13
N ALA A 649 -3.46 -6.83 20.53
CA ALA A 649 -4.82 -6.74 21.07
C ALA A 649 -5.64 -7.98 20.77
N LEU A 650 -6.62 -8.28 21.64
CA LEU A 650 -7.55 -9.40 21.43
C LEU A 650 -8.96 -9.05 21.94
N GLY A 651 -9.94 -9.32 21.10
CA GLY A 651 -11.38 -9.18 21.32
C GLY A 651 -12.13 -10.42 20.82
N VAL A 652 -13.41 -10.55 21.20
CA VAL A 652 -14.22 -11.75 20.92
C VAL A 652 -15.41 -11.43 20.02
N ILE A 653 -15.65 -12.30 19.04
CA ILE A 653 -16.83 -12.25 18.19
C ILE A 653 -17.78 -13.34 18.62
N SER A 654 -19.05 -13.00 18.85
CA SER A 654 -20.09 -13.95 19.20
C SER A 654 -21.33 -13.84 18.32
N GLU A 655 -22.01 -14.97 18.11
CA GLU A 655 -23.18 -15.08 17.26
C GLU A 655 -24.26 -15.94 17.92
N LYS A 656 -25.52 -15.71 17.53
CA LYS A 656 -26.60 -16.64 17.88
C LYS A 656 -26.45 -17.89 17.03
N ILE A 657 -26.31 -19.03 17.69
CA ILE A 657 -26.29 -20.35 17.04
C ILE A 657 -27.66 -20.96 17.24
N TYR A 658 -28.35 -21.22 16.13
CA TYR A 658 -29.56 -22.02 16.15
C TYR A 658 -29.10 -23.48 16.08
N VAL A 659 -29.21 -24.20 17.19
CA VAL A 659 -29.02 -25.64 17.20
C VAL A 659 -30.09 -26.22 16.28
N ALA A 660 -29.67 -26.82 15.17
CA ALA A 660 -30.55 -27.59 14.29
C ALA A 660 -30.71 -29.02 14.82
#